data_AF-A0A9D7QLZ3-F1
#
_entry.id   AF-A0A9D7QLZ3-F1
#
_cell.length_a   1.000
_cell.length_b   1.000
_cell.length_c   1.000
_cell.angle_alpha   90.00
_cell.angle_beta   90.00
_cell.angle_gamma   90.00
#
_symmetry.space_group_name_H-M   'P 1'
#
loop_
_entity.id
_entity.type
_entity.pdbx_description
1 polymer ?
#
loop_
_entity_poly.entity_id
_entity_poly.type
_entity_poly.pdbx_seq_one_letter_code
_entity_poly.pdbx_strand_id
1 'polypeptide(L)'
;MKHQRIRERKRESGIALVLLLVVLILAGAFAFYRSASIGTGRAEQEARMVAALGRAKEALIARAVTDANRPGSLPCPDLITNSSGLSNIPGDGKADMFTMTQCPSYVGWLPWVTLDLPELTDDTGTRLWYALAPELRDDDSAQPINSDRTLSLSLDGVADIAAVIIAPRAAIGSQTRPSSNMADYLDGQNGNGDDRSYVSGPQGPAFNDMVVAITRQELMAAVEKRVAGEVKTCLEQHAASAANTEHTYPWPAPLSNNTFRGIAGSLFGQIPATQPGSGLDSLLQKSTSALAAAKTALAGASTANDQMAALLVISDATIYARALYDRLYGVASTLAVVAGSAQTAFGKLDTDINNAAANNRISATERTNLRTDAIAVKSNLNALQAALVDSGIDPFPEEVLAQNTLLQQRITTATNAPTAVNFTALRNQATVLSDLFGRSATPNPDITTALTNALNAAAATVTAAASAATPPTDAARVNAAISAAQSLVNADNSLRATIAASRVNLHASEISVRADQLSGLLSAVVANPGTTTATALAVGFRDLQSAATTLTTASSPVATARATVLNALSNARSAAQAANDFTLIQSTASAAIASANALATAIAGNGDNVARESLAVAATQYLAAQATFNAVPVPPTTQAAMVPFARAVQDPAADIAYWAAITASNATSIATLARKSPSASSENSNSAYYAADQVVSGISGSGGAQALLQAYIDAPTSSSKQAAATAALNTTLAQTGTLLNNANALDSGLDSGSAEAMPTVWYGSACAFLQPASGSSSWWTANNWANTTFYQISDRVRAPASPGTLTVNGSGAYRVVAVSAARVIGTQNRGTRTTANFLEGINADTSRDGDAKNPVTVFANAPVSGTFNDRLGY
;
A
#
# COMPACT_ATOMS: atom_id res chain seq x y z
N MET A 1 84.95 -66.53 -85.43
CA MET A 1 84.13 -65.46 -86.05
C MET A 1 82.74 -65.48 -85.42
N LYS A 2 82.31 -64.31 -84.89
CA LYS A 2 80.96 -63.75 -84.60
C LYS A 2 79.79 -64.59 -84.03
N HIS A 3 79.35 -64.14 -82.84
CA HIS A 3 78.01 -64.03 -82.15
C HIS A 3 76.75 -64.71 -82.73
N GLN A 4 75.79 -65.23 -81.93
CA GLN A 4 74.95 -64.53 -80.93
C GLN A 4 74.32 -65.47 -79.87
N ARG A 5 74.08 -64.92 -78.67
CA ARG A 5 73.41 -65.55 -77.50
C ARG A 5 71.88 -65.42 -77.61
N ILE A 6 71.14 -66.46 -77.19
CA ILE A 6 69.69 -66.43 -76.91
C ILE A 6 69.48 -66.22 -75.40
N ARG A 7 68.52 -65.36 -75.04
CA ARG A 7 68.23 -64.84 -73.70
C ARG A 7 67.03 -65.58 -73.07
N GLU A 8 67.14 -65.96 -71.80
CA GLU A 8 66.05 -66.54 -70.99
C GLU A 8 64.94 -65.52 -70.64
N ARG A 9 63.69 -66.02 -70.57
CA ARG A 9 62.50 -65.31 -70.06
C ARG A 9 62.42 -65.40 -68.53
N LYS A 10 62.18 -64.28 -67.85
CA LYS A 10 61.64 -64.24 -66.47
C LYS A 10 60.18 -63.77 -66.46
N ARG A 11 59.39 -64.40 -65.58
CA ARG A 11 58.04 -63.99 -65.15
C ARG A 11 58.13 -62.78 -64.22
N GLU A 12 57.24 -61.81 -64.37
CA GLU A 12 57.01 -60.73 -63.40
C GLU A 12 55.58 -60.78 -62.84
N SER A 13 55.47 -60.37 -61.59
CA SER A 13 54.39 -60.65 -60.63
C SER A 13 53.46 -59.44 -60.48
N GLY A 14 52.15 -59.67 -60.49
CA GLY A 14 51.09 -58.68 -60.27
C GLY A 14 50.96 -58.14 -58.84
N ILE A 15 52.05 -57.65 -58.24
CA ILE A 15 52.07 -57.06 -56.89
C ILE A 15 52.01 -55.51 -56.94
N ALA A 16 52.49 -54.89 -58.03
CA ALA A 16 52.50 -53.44 -58.17
C ALA A 16 51.09 -52.81 -58.26
N LEU A 17 50.12 -53.50 -58.88
CA LEU A 17 48.77 -52.98 -59.08
C LEU A 17 47.92 -53.02 -57.79
N VAL A 18 48.15 -54.02 -56.92
CA VAL A 18 47.45 -54.16 -55.64
C VAL A 18 47.97 -53.12 -54.62
N LEU A 19 49.28 -52.85 -54.61
CA LEU A 19 49.87 -51.80 -53.76
C LEU A 19 49.36 -50.40 -54.14
N LEU A 20 49.23 -50.09 -55.44
CA LEU A 20 48.69 -48.81 -55.90
C LEU A 20 47.22 -48.61 -55.48
N LEU A 21 46.40 -49.67 -55.57
CA LEU A 21 44.99 -49.63 -55.18
C LEU A 21 44.82 -49.39 -53.66
N VAL A 22 45.64 -50.05 -52.83
CA VAL A 22 45.61 -49.89 -51.36
C VAL A 22 46.02 -48.46 -50.97
N VAL A 23 47.02 -47.88 -51.62
CA VAL A 23 47.44 -46.49 -51.38
C VAL A 23 46.35 -45.50 -51.77
N LEU A 24 45.63 -45.72 -52.88
CA LEU A 24 44.52 -44.86 -53.29
C LEU A 24 43.31 -44.96 -52.37
N ILE A 25 42.98 -46.15 -51.87
CA ILE A 25 41.90 -46.36 -50.90
C ILE A 25 42.26 -45.70 -49.55
N LEU A 26 43.51 -45.82 -49.10
CA LEU A 26 43.99 -45.15 -47.88
C LEU A 26 44.03 -43.62 -48.02
N ALA A 27 44.45 -43.10 -49.18
CA ALA A 27 44.42 -41.67 -49.47
C ALA A 27 42.99 -41.12 -49.56
N GLY A 28 42.06 -41.88 -50.16
CA GLY A 28 40.64 -41.56 -50.21
C GLY A 28 39.98 -41.59 -48.83
N ALA A 29 40.28 -42.60 -48.02
CA ALA A 29 39.79 -42.70 -46.64
C ALA A 29 40.37 -41.60 -45.74
N PHE A 30 41.64 -41.23 -45.92
CA PHE A 30 42.26 -40.12 -45.18
C PHE A 30 41.71 -38.76 -45.60
N ALA A 31 41.46 -38.54 -46.90
CA ALA A 31 40.83 -37.32 -47.40
C ALA A 31 39.35 -37.21 -46.96
N PHE A 32 38.61 -38.32 -46.97
CA PHE A 32 37.24 -38.37 -46.47
C PHE A 32 37.17 -38.16 -44.96
N TYR A 33 38.05 -38.81 -44.17
CA TYR A 33 38.19 -38.60 -42.72
C TYR A 33 38.54 -37.14 -42.39
N ARG A 34 39.45 -36.51 -43.14
CA ARG A 34 39.73 -35.07 -43.01
C ARG A 34 38.49 -34.24 -43.36
N SER A 35 37.81 -34.51 -44.48
CA SER A 35 36.64 -33.71 -44.89
C SER A 35 35.44 -33.83 -43.93
N ALA A 36 35.24 -35.00 -43.31
CA ALA A 36 34.16 -35.25 -42.35
C ALA A 36 34.46 -34.71 -40.94
N SER A 37 35.74 -34.50 -40.58
CA SER A 37 36.17 -33.93 -39.29
C SER A 37 36.45 -32.42 -39.32
N ILE A 38 36.71 -31.84 -40.50
CA ILE A 38 36.97 -30.39 -40.66
C ILE A 38 35.70 -29.53 -40.48
N GLY A 39 34.50 -30.09 -40.71
CA GLY A 39 33.23 -29.37 -40.58
C GLY A 39 32.56 -29.49 -39.20
N THR A 40 32.75 -30.61 -38.49
CA THR A 40 32.04 -30.87 -37.22
C THR A 40 32.64 -30.14 -36.02
N GLY A 41 33.97 -30.00 -35.95
CA GLY A 41 34.64 -29.35 -34.82
C GLY A 41 34.37 -27.83 -34.72
N ARG A 42 34.29 -27.12 -35.86
CA ARG A 42 33.96 -25.68 -35.88
C ARG A 42 32.51 -25.41 -35.51
N ALA A 43 31.58 -26.18 -36.09
CA ALA A 43 30.17 -26.08 -35.75
C ALA A 43 29.91 -26.41 -34.27
N GLU A 44 30.64 -27.38 -33.72
CA GLU A 44 30.55 -27.73 -32.30
C GLU A 44 31.16 -26.64 -31.38
N GLN A 45 32.30 -26.05 -31.75
CA GLN A 45 32.89 -24.92 -31.02
C GLN A 45 31.98 -23.69 -31.02
N GLU A 46 31.39 -23.37 -32.18
CA GLU A 46 30.46 -22.26 -32.33
C GLU A 46 29.17 -22.51 -31.51
N ALA A 47 28.64 -23.73 -31.53
CA ALA A 47 27.50 -24.10 -30.68
C ALA A 47 27.82 -24.00 -29.17
N ARG A 48 29.03 -24.39 -28.74
CA ARG A 48 29.46 -24.24 -27.34
C ARG A 48 29.58 -22.77 -26.94
N MET A 49 30.11 -21.91 -27.81
CA MET A 49 30.20 -20.47 -27.57
C MET A 49 28.82 -19.81 -27.48
N VAL A 50 27.91 -20.13 -28.40
CA VAL A 50 26.50 -19.68 -28.34
C VAL A 50 25.85 -20.13 -27.02
N ALA A 51 26.10 -21.36 -26.59
CA ALA A 51 25.60 -21.87 -25.32
C ALA A 51 26.22 -21.16 -24.10
N ALA A 52 27.50 -20.78 -24.15
CA ALA A 52 28.17 -20.03 -23.09
C ALA A 52 27.58 -18.62 -22.96
N LEU A 53 27.43 -17.89 -24.07
CA LEU A 53 26.78 -16.58 -24.09
C LEU A 53 25.31 -16.65 -23.64
N GLY A 54 24.59 -17.70 -24.06
CA GLY A 54 23.23 -17.98 -23.61
C GLY A 54 23.14 -18.20 -22.11
N ARG A 55 24.05 -19.00 -21.52
CA ARG A 55 24.10 -19.22 -20.05
C ARG A 55 24.42 -17.94 -19.29
N ALA A 56 25.38 -17.14 -19.77
CA ALA A 56 25.71 -15.85 -19.16
C ALA A 56 24.51 -14.90 -19.15
N LYS A 57 23.79 -14.84 -20.28
CA LYS A 57 22.57 -14.06 -20.44
C LYS A 57 21.46 -14.48 -19.47
N GLU A 58 21.15 -15.78 -19.43
CA GLU A 58 20.14 -16.31 -18.52
C GLU A 58 20.51 -16.05 -17.05
N ALA A 59 21.79 -16.16 -16.68
CA ALA A 59 22.25 -15.90 -15.32
C ALA A 59 22.08 -14.44 -14.91
N LEU A 60 22.34 -13.49 -15.81
CA LEU A 60 22.11 -12.06 -15.55
C LEU A 60 20.61 -11.77 -15.37
N ILE A 61 19.74 -12.33 -16.22
CA ILE A 61 18.28 -12.20 -16.07
C ILE A 61 17.83 -12.84 -14.74
N ALA A 62 18.33 -14.03 -14.42
CA ALA A 62 18.01 -14.72 -13.18
C ALA A 62 18.45 -13.90 -11.96
N ARG A 63 19.66 -13.33 -11.97
CA ARG A 63 20.17 -12.45 -10.91
C ARG A 63 19.28 -11.21 -10.71
N ALA A 64 18.82 -10.59 -11.79
CA ALA A 64 17.91 -9.45 -11.71
C ALA A 64 16.53 -9.83 -11.15
N VAL A 65 16.03 -11.02 -11.48
CA VAL A 65 14.79 -11.55 -10.91
C VAL A 65 14.96 -11.90 -9.43
N THR A 66 16.05 -12.56 -9.03
CA THR A 66 16.23 -13.05 -7.66
C THR A 66 16.69 -11.99 -6.68
N ASP A 67 16.95 -10.76 -7.13
CA ASP A 67 17.25 -9.66 -6.22
C ASP A 67 16.06 -9.38 -5.28
N ALA A 68 16.26 -9.67 -3.99
CA ALA A 68 15.22 -9.50 -2.98
C ALA A 68 14.85 -8.02 -2.75
N ASN A 69 15.82 -7.11 -2.90
CA ASN A 69 15.69 -5.71 -2.52
C ASN A 69 15.63 -4.76 -3.72
N ARG A 70 16.05 -5.21 -4.90
CA ARG A 70 16.11 -4.41 -6.13
C ARG A 70 15.83 -5.26 -7.37
N PRO A 71 14.65 -5.88 -7.49
CA PRO A 71 14.23 -6.56 -8.71
C PRO A 71 14.52 -5.73 -9.96
N GLY A 72 15.28 -6.29 -10.90
CA GLY A 72 15.73 -5.63 -12.13
C GLY A 72 17.16 -5.08 -12.08
N SER A 73 17.81 -5.04 -10.92
CA SER A 73 19.21 -4.63 -10.84
C SER A 73 20.16 -5.69 -11.39
N LEU A 74 21.33 -5.23 -11.84
CA LEU A 74 22.40 -6.06 -12.37
C LEU A 74 23.73 -5.71 -11.67
N PRO A 75 24.60 -6.72 -11.44
CA PRO A 75 25.86 -6.51 -10.75
C PRO A 75 26.84 -5.68 -11.59
N CYS A 76 27.76 -4.97 -10.93
CA CYS A 76 28.89 -4.35 -11.61
C CYS A 76 29.76 -5.42 -12.29
N PRO A 77 30.41 -5.10 -13.42
CA PRO A 77 31.41 -5.97 -14.02
C PRO A 77 32.58 -6.29 -13.08
N ASP A 78 33.28 -7.38 -13.36
CA ASP A 78 34.58 -7.72 -12.79
C ASP A 78 35.67 -7.08 -13.65
N LEU A 79 36.03 -5.81 -13.37
CA LEU A 79 37.24 -5.17 -13.89
C LEU A 79 37.47 -3.81 -13.23
N ILE A 80 38.76 -3.47 -13.13
CA ILE A 80 39.38 -2.13 -13.25
C ILE A 80 40.20 -1.69 -12.04
N THR A 81 39.86 -2.03 -10.79
CA THR A 81 40.65 -1.56 -9.65
C THR A 81 41.15 -2.69 -8.77
N ASN A 82 42.45 -2.94 -8.82
CA ASN A 82 43.12 -3.72 -7.76
C ASN A 82 43.21 -2.87 -6.50
N SER A 83 42.22 -3.01 -5.62
CA SER A 83 42.12 -2.27 -4.37
C SER A 83 41.88 -3.24 -3.23
N SER A 84 42.93 -3.53 -2.47
CA SER A 84 42.82 -4.32 -1.23
C SER A 84 41.86 -3.68 -0.22
N GLY A 85 41.75 -2.36 -0.21
CA GLY A 85 40.84 -1.62 0.68
C GLY A 85 39.36 -1.76 0.33
N LEU A 86 39.03 -2.02 -0.95
CA LEU A 86 37.67 -2.27 -1.43
C LEU A 86 37.40 -3.76 -1.68
N SER A 87 38.39 -4.64 -1.47
CA SER A 87 38.33 -6.05 -1.88
C SER A 87 38.02 -6.27 -3.37
N ASN A 88 38.28 -5.29 -4.23
CA ASN A 88 38.17 -5.41 -5.68
C ASN A 88 39.46 -6.05 -6.20
N ILE A 89 39.35 -7.25 -6.77
CA ILE A 89 40.48 -8.04 -7.28
C ILE A 89 40.17 -8.36 -8.75
N PRO A 90 40.92 -7.80 -9.71
CA PRO A 90 40.65 -8.03 -11.11
C PRO A 90 40.67 -9.51 -11.49
N GLY A 91 39.56 -9.98 -12.07
CA GLY A 91 39.46 -11.31 -12.64
C GLY A 91 39.23 -12.41 -11.62
N ASP A 92 38.79 -12.09 -10.40
CA ASP A 92 38.40 -13.06 -9.37
C ASP A 92 36.97 -13.59 -9.57
N GLY A 93 36.27 -13.10 -10.58
CA GLY A 93 34.91 -13.47 -10.95
C GLY A 93 33.84 -12.81 -10.10
N LYS A 94 34.17 -11.88 -9.20
CA LYS A 94 33.18 -11.18 -8.39
C LYS A 94 32.89 -9.80 -8.98
N ALA A 95 31.65 -9.35 -8.80
CA ALA A 95 31.27 -7.99 -9.11
C ALA A 95 32.05 -7.02 -8.23
N ASP A 96 32.65 -6.01 -8.86
CA ASP A 96 33.41 -5.00 -8.13
C ASP A 96 32.50 -4.19 -7.20
N MET A 97 33.00 -3.86 -6.01
CA MET A 97 32.32 -2.98 -5.07
C MET A 97 32.24 -1.55 -5.61
N PHE A 98 31.12 -0.88 -5.30
CA PHE A 98 30.87 0.50 -5.70
C PHE A 98 31.94 1.46 -5.17
N THR A 99 32.32 2.43 -6.00
CA THR A 99 33.04 3.62 -5.56
C THR A 99 32.00 4.72 -5.34
N MET A 100 31.73 5.04 -4.07
CA MET A 100 30.53 5.79 -3.66
C MET A 100 29.25 5.07 -4.08
N THR A 101 28.63 5.48 -5.19
CA THR A 101 27.36 4.92 -5.69
C THR A 101 27.44 4.48 -7.16
N GLN A 102 28.65 4.41 -7.72
CA GLN A 102 28.91 4.07 -9.12
C GLN A 102 29.77 2.81 -9.21
N CYS A 103 29.53 1.99 -10.23
CA CYS A 103 30.48 0.92 -10.54
C CYS A 103 31.83 1.56 -10.89
N PRO A 104 32.97 0.99 -10.46
CA PRO A 104 34.30 1.47 -10.88
C PRO A 104 34.46 1.49 -12.41
N SER A 105 33.78 0.56 -13.08
CA SER A 105 33.61 0.50 -14.53
C SER A 105 32.22 -0.05 -14.86
N TYR A 106 31.61 0.40 -15.95
CA TYR A 106 30.40 -0.24 -16.50
C TYR A 106 30.70 -1.26 -17.59
N VAL A 107 31.98 -1.49 -17.90
CA VAL A 107 32.45 -2.57 -18.77
C VAL A 107 33.63 -3.32 -18.14
N GLY A 108 33.58 -4.65 -18.18
CA GLY A 108 34.59 -5.51 -17.59
C GLY A 108 34.37 -6.99 -17.93
N TRP A 109 34.98 -7.90 -17.17
CA TRP A 109 34.65 -9.32 -17.30
C TRP A 109 33.30 -9.63 -16.65
N LEU A 110 32.67 -10.70 -17.12
CA LEU A 110 31.46 -11.23 -16.51
C LEU A 110 31.77 -11.70 -15.07
N PRO A 111 31.05 -11.21 -14.04
CA PRO A 111 31.28 -11.60 -12.65
C PRO A 111 30.68 -12.98 -12.35
N TRP A 112 31.28 -14.03 -12.91
CA TRP A 112 30.76 -15.40 -12.91
C TRP A 112 30.58 -16.00 -11.50
N VAL A 113 31.43 -15.65 -10.52
CA VAL A 113 31.24 -16.06 -9.11
C VAL A 113 30.01 -15.40 -8.52
N THR A 114 29.81 -14.09 -8.74
CA THR A 114 28.61 -13.38 -8.26
C THR A 114 27.33 -13.91 -8.90
N LEU A 115 27.42 -14.41 -10.14
CA LEU A 115 26.32 -15.02 -10.88
C LEU A 115 26.11 -16.52 -10.59
N ASP A 116 26.90 -17.11 -9.68
CA ASP A 116 26.89 -18.55 -9.36
C ASP A 116 27.05 -19.43 -10.62
N LEU A 117 27.94 -19.01 -11.50
CA LEU A 117 28.31 -19.72 -12.72
C LEU A 117 29.71 -20.35 -12.56
N PRO A 118 30.00 -21.46 -13.26
CA PRO A 118 31.39 -21.78 -13.56
C PRO A 118 32.00 -20.67 -14.43
N GLU A 119 33.32 -20.52 -14.40
CA GLU A 119 34.01 -19.57 -15.27
C GLU A 119 33.70 -19.88 -16.74
N LEU A 120 32.98 -18.95 -17.40
CA LEU A 120 32.59 -19.07 -18.80
C LEU A 120 33.63 -18.39 -19.68
N THR A 121 34.10 -19.11 -20.70
CA THR A 121 35.09 -18.63 -21.66
C THR A 121 34.62 -18.84 -23.10
N ASP A 122 35.24 -18.11 -24.01
CA ASP A 122 35.05 -18.28 -25.46
C ASP A 122 35.77 -19.54 -26.01
N ASP A 123 35.74 -19.70 -27.33
CA ASP A 123 36.38 -20.82 -28.04
C ASP A 123 37.92 -20.85 -27.94
N THR A 124 38.53 -19.81 -27.37
CA THR A 124 39.98 -19.68 -27.13
C THR A 124 40.36 -19.79 -25.66
N GLY A 125 39.39 -19.93 -24.75
CA GLY A 125 39.63 -19.93 -23.31
C GLY A 125 39.71 -18.54 -22.69
N THR A 126 39.31 -17.49 -23.43
CA THR A 126 39.27 -16.11 -22.93
C THR A 126 37.93 -15.83 -22.22
N ARG A 127 37.95 -15.09 -21.12
CA ARG A 127 36.74 -14.71 -20.37
C ARG A 127 35.77 -13.87 -21.19
N LEU A 128 34.48 -14.05 -20.94
CA LEU A 128 33.44 -13.19 -21.50
C LEU A 128 33.52 -11.78 -20.89
N TRP A 129 33.35 -10.78 -21.74
CA TRP A 129 33.18 -9.39 -21.35
C TRP A 129 31.70 -9.07 -21.14
N TYR A 130 31.43 -8.09 -20.29
CA TYR A 130 30.11 -7.69 -19.86
C TYR A 130 30.08 -6.17 -19.70
N ALA A 131 29.10 -5.54 -20.34
CA ALA A 131 28.78 -4.14 -20.21
C ALA A 131 27.37 -3.96 -19.63
N LEU A 132 27.23 -3.04 -18.68
CA LEU A 132 26.01 -2.76 -17.91
C LEU A 132 25.47 -1.37 -18.23
N ALA A 133 24.16 -1.25 -18.46
CA ALA A 133 23.48 0.05 -18.41
C ALA A 133 23.56 0.64 -16.99
N PRO A 134 24.15 1.84 -16.78
CA PRO A 134 24.31 2.41 -15.44
C PRO A 134 23.00 2.60 -14.67
N GLU A 135 21.90 2.75 -15.39
CA GLU A 135 20.54 2.88 -14.85
C GLU A 135 20.03 1.62 -14.13
N LEU A 136 20.67 0.47 -14.34
CA LEU A 136 20.29 -0.82 -13.74
C LEU A 136 21.31 -1.33 -12.71
N ARG A 137 22.29 -0.52 -12.31
CA ARG A 137 23.27 -0.94 -11.30
C ARG A 137 22.60 -1.29 -9.98
N ASP A 138 23.20 -2.24 -9.27
CA ASP A 138 22.71 -2.75 -7.99
C ASP A 138 22.96 -1.79 -6.80
N ASP A 139 22.45 -0.56 -6.91
CA ASP A 139 22.56 0.51 -5.91
C ASP A 139 21.24 1.31 -5.82
N ASP A 140 20.91 1.83 -4.64
CA ASP A 140 19.64 2.56 -4.43
C ASP A 140 19.57 3.86 -5.24
N SER A 141 20.71 4.49 -5.55
CA SER A 141 20.76 5.67 -6.42
C SER A 141 20.45 5.38 -7.90
N ALA A 142 20.25 4.12 -8.27
CA ALA A 142 19.78 3.71 -9.59
C ALA A 142 18.25 3.71 -9.69
N GLN A 143 17.53 3.77 -8.57
CA GLN A 143 16.07 3.74 -8.53
C GLN A 143 15.48 5.01 -9.19
N PRO A 144 14.28 4.95 -9.79
CA PRO A 144 13.48 3.74 -9.99
C PRO A 144 14.05 2.82 -11.09
N ILE A 145 14.06 1.51 -10.84
CA ILE A 145 14.39 0.43 -11.77
C ILE A 145 13.08 -0.22 -12.23
N ASN A 146 12.59 0.18 -13.41
CA ASN A 146 11.35 -0.32 -13.99
C ASN A 146 11.33 -0.13 -15.52
N SER A 147 10.24 -0.54 -16.17
CA SER A 147 10.06 -0.47 -17.62
C SER A 147 9.78 0.93 -18.20
N ASP A 148 9.57 1.96 -17.37
CA ASP A 148 9.38 3.34 -17.84
C ASP A 148 10.71 4.13 -17.83
N ARG A 149 11.79 3.54 -17.30
CA ARG A 149 13.13 4.13 -17.32
C ARG A 149 13.88 3.82 -18.62
N THR A 150 14.24 4.86 -19.35
CA THR A 150 15.13 4.79 -20.53
C THR A 150 16.53 4.35 -20.13
N LEU A 151 17.16 3.48 -20.95
CA LEU A 151 18.55 3.05 -20.75
C LEU A 151 19.48 3.72 -21.77
N SER A 152 20.71 3.98 -21.35
CA SER A 152 21.70 4.68 -22.20
C SER A 152 22.56 3.76 -23.07
N LEU A 153 22.54 2.45 -22.83
CA LEU A 153 23.34 1.47 -23.56
C LEU A 153 22.69 1.12 -24.91
N SER A 154 23.50 1.00 -25.96
CA SER A 154 23.05 0.67 -27.31
C SER A 154 23.90 -0.41 -27.98
N LEU A 155 23.26 -1.17 -28.88
CA LEU A 155 23.90 -2.16 -29.75
C LEU A 155 23.45 -1.87 -31.20
N ASP A 156 24.39 -1.72 -32.12
CA ASP A 156 24.11 -1.44 -33.55
C ASP A 156 23.24 -0.20 -33.78
N GLY A 157 23.40 0.82 -32.92
CA GLY A 157 22.58 2.03 -32.93
C GLY A 157 21.17 1.86 -32.36
N VAL A 158 20.80 0.67 -31.89
CA VAL A 158 19.55 0.40 -31.17
C VAL A 158 19.76 0.61 -29.68
N ALA A 159 19.06 1.60 -29.11
CA ALA A 159 19.08 1.92 -27.68
C ALA A 159 18.27 0.92 -26.83
N ASP A 160 18.08 1.21 -25.54
CA ASP A 160 17.29 0.40 -24.59
C ASP A 160 17.88 -1.01 -24.33
N ILE A 161 19.20 -1.12 -24.39
CA ILE A 161 19.92 -2.33 -24.00
C ILE A 161 20.19 -2.29 -22.49
N ALA A 162 19.93 -3.39 -21.80
CA ALA A 162 20.19 -3.53 -20.37
C ALA A 162 21.63 -3.97 -20.09
N ALA A 163 22.12 -4.91 -20.91
CA ALA A 163 23.48 -5.41 -20.84
C ALA A 163 23.95 -5.94 -22.20
N VAL A 164 25.26 -5.93 -22.40
CA VAL A 164 25.92 -6.56 -23.55
C VAL A 164 26.95 -7.57 -23.03
N ILE A 165 26.96 -8.77 -23.61
CA ILE A 165 27.92 -9.82 -23.30
C ILE A 165 28.73 -10.10 -24.56
N ILE A 166 30.05 -10.10 -24.46
CA ILE A 166 30.95 -10.17 -25.61
C ILE A 166 31.95 -11.30 -25.43
N ALA A 167 32.02 -12.19 -26.41
CA ALA A 167 33.08 -13.18 -26.54
C ALA A 167 34.17 -12.62 -27.48
N PRO A 168 35.39 -12.35 -26.97
CA PRO A 168 36.48 -11.71 -27.74
C PRO A 168 37.12 -12.55 -28.84
N ARG A 169 36.94 -13.87 -28.78
CA ARG A 169 37.49 -14.89 -29.70
C ARG A 169 39.00 -14.78 -29.87
N ALA A 170 39.55 -15.29 -30.97
CA ALA A 170 41.00 -15.26 -31.22
C ALA A 170 41.50 -13.82 -31.38
N ALA A 171 42.65 -13.50 -30.78
CA ALA A 171 43.24 -12.18 -30.91
C ALA A 171 43.49 -11.80 -32.38
N ILE A 172 43.06 -10.61 -32.79
CA ILE A 172 43.27 -10.06 -34.14
C ILE A 172 43.98 -8.70 -34.08
N GLY A 173 44.62 -8.33 -35.20
CA GLY A 173 45.35 -7.06 -35.30
C GLY A 173 46.50 -6.96 -34.30
N SER A 174 46.49 -5.91 -33.48
CA SER A 174 47.53 -5.60 -32.47
C SER A 174 47.15 -5.98 -31.04
N GLN A 175 46.07 -6.76 -30.85
CA GLN A 175 45.62 -7.20 -29.53
C GLN A 175 46.70 -8.01 -28.81
N THR A 176 46.99 -7.64 -27.55
CA THR A 176 48.02 -8.28 -26.73
C THR A 176 47.42 -8.85 -25.44
N ARG A 177 47.30 -10.18 -25.35
CA ARG A 177 46.66 -10.88 -24.24
C ARG A 177 47.66 -11.78 -23.48
N PRO A 178 47.55 -11.96 -22.14
CA PRO A 178 46.53 -11.38 -21.25
C PRO A 178 46.88 -9.95 -20.80
N SER A 179 45.86 -9.11 -20.60
CA SER A 179 45.98 -7.76 -20.03
C SER A 179 44.70 -7.40 -19.25
N SER A 180 44.66 -6.21 -18.63
CA SER A 180 43.44 -5.65 -18.00
C SER A 180 42.77 -4.57 -18.84
N ASN A 181 43.21 -4.36 -20.09
CA ASN A 181 42.70 -3.31 -20.96
C ASN A 181 41.73 -3.90 -21.98
N MET A 182 40.54 -3.32 -22.08
CA MET A 182 39.48 -3.78 -22.99
C MET A 182 39.89 -3.80 -24.46
N ALA A 183 40.66 -2.81 -24.91
CA ALA A 183 41.12 -2.73 -26.30
C ALA A 183 42.07 -3.88 -26.71
N ASP A 184 42.65 -4.59 -25.75
CA ASP A 184 43.49 -5.78 -26.01
C ASP A 184 42.65 -7.04 -26.24
N TYR A 185 41.34 -6.97 -26.01
CA TYR A 185 40.41 -8.08 -26.15
C TYR A 185 39.35 -7.80 -27.21
N LEU A 186 38.68 -6.65 -27.16
CA LEU A 186 37.50 -6.36 -27.98
C LEU A 186 37.86 -5.60 -29.26
N ASP A 187 37.04 -5.75 -30.29
CA ASP A 187 37.31 -5.27 -31.64
C ASP A 187 36.60 -3.96 -31.96
N GLY A 188 37.30 -3.09 -32.70
CA GLY A 188 36.72 -1.87 -33.26
C GLY A 188 36.04 -1.00 -32.20
N GLN A 189 34.74 -0.73 -32.40
CA GLN A 189 33.94 0.08 -31.49
C GLN A 189 33.76 -0.58 -30.11
N ASN A 190 33.74 -1.91 -30.03
CA ASN A 190 33.60 -2.62 -28.74
C ASN A 190 34.84 -2.43 -27.84
N GLY A 191 36.00 -2.14 -28.43
CA GLY A 191 37.25 -1.84 -27.70
C GLY A 191 37.47 -0.36 -27.38
N ASN A 192 36.56 0.55 -27.77
CA ASN A 192 36.77 2.00 -27.76
C ASN A 192 36.45 2.72 -26.42
N GLY A 193 36.51 2.00 -25.30
CA GLY A 193 36.18 2.53 -23.97
C GLY A 193 34.70 2.38 -23.60
N ASP A 194 34.31 2.94 -22.45
CA ASP A 194 32.94 2.87 -21.90
C ASP A 194 32.04 4.00 -22.47
N ASP A 195 31.95 4.07 -23.80
CA ASP A 195 31.10 5.05 -24.49
C ASP A 195 29.64 4.60 -24.67
N ARG A 196 29.31 3.42 -24.12
CA ARG A 196 27.98 2.79 -24.08
C ARG A 196 27.39 2.48 -25.47
N SER A 197 28.24 2.39 -26.49
CA SER A 197 27.85 2.05 -27.85
C SER A 197 28.63 0.84 -28.33
N TYR A 198 27.92 -0.28 -28.50
CA TYR A 198 28.50 -1.55 -28.96
C TYR A 198 28.00 -1.90 -30.35
N VAL A 199 28.73 -2.77 -31.04
CA VAL A 199 28.40 -3.24 -32.38
C VAL A 199 28.50 -4.76 -32.48
N SER A 200 27.65 -5.34 -33.31
CA SER A 200 27.73 -6.73 -33.74
C SER A 200 28.05 -6.80 -35.24
N GLY A 201 28.67 -7.89 -35.68
CA GLY A 201 29.08 -8.01 -37.07
C GLY A 201 29.55 -9.41 -37.44
N PRO A 202 29.64 -9.71 -38.75
CA PRO A 202 30.17 -10.98 -39.21
C PRO A 202 31.67 -11.09 -38.91
N GLN A 203 32.14 -12.30 -38.64
CA GLN A 203 33.55 -12.57 -38.43
C GLN A 203 34.38 -12.21 -39.68
N GLY A 204 35.45 -11.45 -39.46
CA GLY A 204 36.38 -11.00 -40.49
C GLY A 204 37.75 -10.63 -39.91
N PRO A 205 38.69 -10.15 -40.75
CA PRO A 205 40.07 -9.87 -40.34
C PRO A 205 40.23 -8.72 -39.33
N ALA A 206 39.19 -7.87 -39.21
CA ALA A 206 39.19 -6.67 -38.36
C ALA A 206 38.09 -6.69 -37.28
N PHE A 207 37.26 -7.73 -37.25
CA PHE A 207 36.18 -7.89 -36.28
C PHE A 207 35.80 -9.37 -36.18
N ASN A 208 35.94 -9.99 -35.03
CA ASN A 208 35.50 -11.35 -34.75
C ASN A 208 34.74 -11.48 -33.41
N ASP A 209 34.59 -10.41 -32.62
CA ASP A 209 33.72 -10.39 -31.44
C ASP A 209 32.34 -11.01 -31.70
N MET A 210 31.91 -11.91 -30.82
CA MET A 210 30.54 -12.39 -30.79
C MET A 210 29.77 -11.71 -29.66
N VAL A 211 28.72 -10.99 -30.01
CA VAL A 211 27.97 -10.12 -29.09
C VAL A 211 26.56 -10.64 -28.87
N VAL A 212 26.13 -10.70 -27.62
CA VAL A 212 24.75 -10.98 -27.22
C VAL A 212 24.26 -9.85 -26.33
N ALA A 213 23.12 -9.25 -26.69
CA ALA A 213 22.46 -8.25 -25.86
C ALA A 213 21.34 -8.86 -25.00
N ILE A 214 21.12 -8.22 -23.86
CA ILE A 214 19.90 -8.32 -23.05
C ILE A 214 19.17 -7.01 -23.25
N THR A 215 17.99 -7.04 -23.88
CA THR A 215 17.18 -5.83 -24.03
C THR A 215 16.47 -5.50 -22.71
N ARG A 216 16.11 -4.24 -22.47
CA ARG A 216 15.27 -3.88 -21.32
C ARG A 216 13.96 -4.66 -21.30
N GLN A 217 13.34 -4.83 -22.46
CA GLN A 217 12.06 -5.55 -22.59
C GLN A 217 12.19 -7.01 -22.16
N GLU A 218 13.28 -7.67 -22.51
CA GLU A 218 13.55 -9.05 -22.13
C GLU A 218 13.83 -9.20 -20.63
N LEU A 219 14.70 -8.33 -20.08
CA LEU A 219 15.01 -8.32 -18.65
C LEU A 219 13.75 -8.04 -17.82
N MET A 220 13.04 -6.96 -18.13
CA MET A 220 11.89 -6.51 -17.36
C MET A 220 10.69 -7.45 -17.48
N ALA A 221 10.51 -8.15 -18.60
CA ALA A 221 9.45 -9.15 -18.72
C ALA A 221 9.56 -10.27 -17.67
N ALA A 222 10.79 -10.67 -17.30
CA ALA A 222 11.02 -11.65 -16.23
C ALA A 222 10.79 -11.02 -14.84
N VAL A 223 11.26 -9.78 -14.64
CA VAL A 223 11.14 -9.04 -13.38
C VAL A 223 9.67 -8.71 -13.06
N GLU A 224 8.92 -8.19 -14.02
CA GLU A 224 7.50 -7.87 -13.90
C GLU A 224 6.66 -9.11 -13.60
N LYS A 225 7.02 -10.27 -14.17
CA LYS A 225 6.38 -11.54 -13.82
C LYS A 225 6.63 -11.91 -12.36
N ARG A 226 7.83 -11.68 -11.83
CA ARG A 226 8.11 -11.82 -10.39
C ARG A 226 7.26 -10.85 -9.57
N VAL A 227 7.24 -9.56 -9.93
CA VAL A 227 6.48 -8.52 -9.22
C VAL A 227 5.00 -8.89 -9.14
N ALA A 228 4.38 -9.27 -10.25
CA ALA A 228 3.01 -9.75 -10.28
C ALA A 228 2.81 -11.02 -9.42
N GLY A 229 3.78 -11.94 -9.43
CA GLY A 229 3.78 -13.13 -8.57
C GLY A 229 3.84 -12.82 -7.07
N GLU A 230 4.64 -11.83 -6.65
CA GLU A 230 4.73 -11.39 -5.26
C GLU A 230 3.45 -10.69 -4.81
N VAL A 231 2.85 -9.84 -5.65
CA VAL A 231 1.55 -9.22 -5.38
C VAL A 231 0.46 -10.29 -5.21
N LYS A 232 0.38 -11.25 -6.13
CA LYS A 232 -0.58 -12.35 -6.03
C LYS A 232 -0.39 -13.18 -4.76
N THR A 233 0.86 -13.47 -4.39
CA THR A 233 1.18 -14.24 -3.18
C THR A 233 0.83 -13.47 -1.91
N CYS A 234 1.13 -12.16 -1.86
CA CYS A 234 0.70 -11.28 -0.78
C CYS A 234 -0.82 -11.26 -0.63
N LEU A 235 -1.57 -11.07 -1.72
CA LEU A 235 -3.04 -11.04 -1.69
C LEU A 235 -3.64 -12.36 -1.18
N GLU A 236 -3.13 -13.52 -1.64
CA GLU A 236 -3.58 -14.82 -1.16
C GLU A 236 -3.26 -15.05 0.32
N GLN A 237 -2.04 -14.71 0.77
CA GLN A 237 -1.68 -14.83 2.18
C GLN A 237 -2.49 -13.87 3.07
N HIS A 238 -2.72 -12.65 2.60
CA HIS A 238 -3.50 -11.66 3.32
C HIS A 238 -4.93 -12.14 3.57
N ALA A 239 -5.61 -12.63 2.53
CA ALA A 239 -6.98 -13.12 2.66
C ALA A 239 -7.07 -14.48 3.40
N ALA A 240 -6.03 -15.32 3.34
CA ALA A 240 -5.99 -16.59 4.05
C ALA A 240 -5.55 -16.48 5.52
N SER A 241 -4.96 -15.34 5.92
CA SER A 241 -4.43 -15.14 7.27
C SER A 241 -5.52 -15.29 8.34
N ALA A 242 -5.22 -15.99 9.43
CA ALA A 242 -6.12 -16.09 10.59
C ALA A 242 -6.31 -14.76 11.31
N ALA A 243 -5.36 -13.82 11.17
CA ALA A 243 -5.50 -12.45 11.69
C ALA A 243 -6.47 -11.60 10.85
N ASN A 244 -6.72 -11.98 9.60
CA ASN A 244 -7.79 -11.42 8.78
C ASN A 244 -9.08 -12.19 9.03
N THR A 245 -9.79 -11.84 10.11
CA THR A 245 -11.00 -12.56 10.55
C THR A 245 -12.14 -12.54 9.54
N GLU A 246 -12.12 -11.60 8.61
CA GLU A 246 -13.12 -11.46 7.54
C GLU A 246 -12.74 -12.27 6.29
N HIS A 247 -11.48 -12.75 6.22
CA HIS A 247 -10.92 -13.43 5.06
C HIS A 247 -11.15 -12.69 3.74
N THR A 248 -11.04 -11.36 3.78
CA THR A 248 -11.30 -10.47 2.64
C THR A 248 -10.01 -10.09 1.92
N TYR A 249 -10.10 -9.91 0.60
CA TYR A 249 -9.11 -9.15 -0.15
C TYR A 249 -9.40 -7.64 0.00
N PRO A 250 -8.37 -6.77 -0.02
CA PRO A 250 -8.59 -5.34 -0.10
C PRO A 250 -9.31 -4.96 -1.39
N TRP A 251 -10.16 -3.94 -1.32
CA TRP A 251 -10.79 -3.39 -2.52
C TRP A 251 -9.73 -2.81 -3.46
N PRO A 252 -9.62 -3.26 -4.72
CA PRO A 252 -8.69 -2.67 -5.67
C PRO A 252 -8.92 -1.16 -5.83
N ALA A 253 -7.84 -0.39 -5.98
CA ALA A 253 -7.91 1.03 -6.29
C ALA A 253 -8.11 1.21 -7.79
N PRO A 254 -9.34 1.54 -8.25
CA PRO A 254 -9.64 1.49 -9.67
C PRO A 254 -9.11 2.75 -10.36
N LEU A 255 -9.09 2.74 -11.70
CA LEU A 255 -8.46 3.81 -12.47
C LEU A 255 -9.20 5.15 -12.39
N SER A 256 -10.47 5.19 -11.96
CA SER A 256 -11.23 6.41 -11.65
C SER A 256 -10.64 7.23 -10.51
N ASN A 257 -9.82 6.62 -9.65
CA ASN A 257 -9.17 7.26 -8.52
C ASN A 257 -7.64 7.33 -8.75
N ASN A 258 -6.99 8.44 -8.39
CA ASN A 258 -5.54 8.62 -8.53
C ASN A 258 -4.76 8.69 -7.20
N THR A 259 -5.45 8.52 -6.07
CA THR A 259 -4.89 8.51 -4.71
C THR A 259 -4.67 7.10 -4.16
N PHE A 260 -4.76 6.08 -5.02
CA PHE A 260 -4.67 4.66 -4.62
C PHE A 260 -5.70 4.28 -3.56
N ARG A 261 -6.90 4.88 -3.62
CA ARG A 261 -8.01 4.49 -2.74
C ARG A 261 -8.77 3.32 -3.37
N GLY A 262 -8.86 2.23 -2.63
CA GLY A 262 -9.76 1.13 -2.92
C GLY A 262 -11.21 1.60 -2.92
N ILE A 263 -11.99 1.23 -3.93
CA ILE A 263 -13.41 1.58 -4.01
C ILE A 263 -14.26 0.35 -3.70
N ALA A 264 -15.23 0.51 -2.81
CA ALA A 264 -16.18 -0.54 -2.48
C ALA A 264 -16.85 -1.12 -3.73
N GLY A 265 -16.78 -2.45 -3.87
CA GLY A 265 -17.34 -3.18 -5.00
C GLY A 265 -16.42 -3.24 -6.23
N SER A 266 -15.30 -2.52 -6.26
CA SER A 266 -14.31 -2.68 -7.32
C SER A 266 -13.74 -4.10 -7.29
N LEU A 267 -13.57 -4.70 -8.45
CA LEU A 267 -12.94 -6.02 -8.60
C LEU A 267 -11.62 -5.95 -9.34
N PHE A 268 -11.28 -4.83 -9.98
CA PHE A 268 -10.00 -4.62 -10.67
C PHE A 268 -9.40 -3.24 -10.37
N GLY A 269 -8.09 -3.18 -10.20
CA GLY A 269 -7.39 -1.92 -9.98
C GLY A 269 -5.97 -2.10 -9.48
N GLN A 270 -5.36 -0.99 -9.08
CA GLN A 270 -4.05 -0.94 -8.45
C GLN A 270 -4.12 -1.37 -6.99
N ILE A 271 -2.95 -1.65 -6.40
CA ILE A 271 -2.81 -2.01 -4.99
C ILE A 271 -3.26 -0.80 -4.14
N PRO A 272 -4.27 -0.94 -3.26
CA PRO A 272 -4.79 0.19 -2.49
C PRO A 272 -3.85 0.59 -1.35
N ALA A 273 -3.68 1.90 -1.16
CA ALA A 273 -3.08 2.50 0.03
C ALA A 273 -4.13 2.69 1.14
N THR A 274 -5.38 2.99 0.76
CA THR A 274 -6.51 3.23 1.66
C THR A 274 -7.77 2.56 1.10
N GLN A 275 -8.77 2.31 1.94
CA GLN A 275 -10.07 1.77 1.55
C GLN A 275 -11.14 2.16 2.58
N PRO A 276 -12.45 2.06 2.24
CA PRO A 276 -13.51 2.28 3.20
C PRO A 276 -13.43 1.30 4.39
N GLY A 277 -13.78 1.77 5.59
CA GLY A 277 -13.70 1.00 6.83
C GLY A 277 -14.59 1.56 7.94
N SER A 278 -14.78 0.78 9.01
CA SER A 278 -15.67 1.12 10.13
C SER A 278 -15.10 2.18 11.09
N GLY A 279 -13.79 2.46 11.02
CA GLY A 279 -13.10 3.40 11.90
C GLY A 279 -11.69 2.94 12.27
N LEU A 280 -10.82 3.91 12.60
CA LEU A 280 -9.43 3.67 13.02
C LEU A 280 -9.33 3.10 14.44
N ASP A 281 -10.23 3.48 15.34
CA ASP A 281 -10.36 2.98 16.71
C ASP A 281 -10.56 1.47 16.75
N SER A 282 -11.50 0.94 15.96
CA SER A 282 -11.75 -0.50 15.87
C SER A 282 -10.52 -1.27 15.37
N LEU A 283 -9.81 -0.71 14.39
CA LEU A 283 -8.58 -1.29 13.85
C LEU A 283 -7.45 -1.30 14.89
N LEU A 284 -7.31 -0.22 15.65
CA LEU A 284 -6.36 -0.08 16.75
C LEU A 284 -6.65 -1.08 17.86
N GLN A 285 -7.91 -1.22 18.29
CA GLN A 285 -8.34 -2.17 19.32
C GLN A 285 -8.08 -3.63 18.92
N LYS A 286 -8.32 -3.99 17.66
CA LYS A 286 -7.96 -5.32 17.12
C LYS A 286 -6.45 -5.56 17.22
N SER A 287 -5.64 -4.59 16.80
CA SER A 287 -4.17 -4.65 16.89
C SER A 287 -3.69 -4.82 18.34
N THR A 288 -4.19 -3.99 19.26
CA THR A 288 -3.86 -4.03 20.68
C THR A 288 -4.25 -5.36 21.32
N SER A 289 -5.42 -5.90 20.97
CA SER A 289 -5.88 -7.21 21.44
C SER A 289 -4.97 -8.34 20.95
N ALA A 290 -4.55 -8.31 19.69
CA ALA A 290 -3.61 -9.29 19.13
C ALA A 290 -2.25 -9.24 19.84
N LEU A 291 -1.72 -8.04 20.10
CA LEU A 291 -0.47 -7.85 20.87
C LEU A 291 -0.61 -8.40 22.30
N ALA A 292 -1.73 -8.13 22.98
CA ALA A 292 -1.97 -8.62 24.33
C ALA A 292 -2.07 -10.15 24.39
N ALA A 293 -2.74 -10.76 23.39
CA ALA A 293 -2.81 -12.21 23.24
C ALA A 293 -1.43 -12.82 22.97
N ALA A 294 -0.65 -12.24 22.05
CA ALA A 294 0.70 -12.70 21.73
C ALA A 294 1.64 -12.63 22.93
N LYS A 295 1.59 -11.53 23.70
CA LYS A 295 2.34 -11.38 24.95
C LYS A 295 1.97 -12.43 25.98
N THR A 296 0.68 -12.69 26.16
CA THR A 296 0.17 -13.74 27.07
C THR A 296 0.64 -15.12 26.64
N ALA A 297 0.62 -15.42 25.34
CA ALA A 297 1.09 -16.69 24.78
C ALA A 297 2.59 -16.91 25.06
N LEU A 298 3.43 -15.89 24.86
CA LEU A 298 4.87 -16.00 25.16
C LEU A 298 5.13 -16.19 26.65
N ALA A 299 4.41 -15.44 27.51
CA ALA A 299 4.55 -15.57 28.96
C ALA A 299 4.11 -16.96 29.48
N GLY A 300 3.17 -17.62 28.79
CA GLY A 300 2.71 -18.97 29.11
C GLY A 300 3.54 -20.10 28.48
N ALA A 301 4.44 -19.80 27.55
CA ALA A 301 5.22 -20.81 26.83
C ALA A 301 6.31 -21.43 27.71
N SER A 302 6.26 -22.76 27.88
CA SER A 302 7.09 -23.49 28.84
C SER A 302 8.30 -24.21 28.22
N THR A 303 8.28 -24.45 26.90
CA THR A 303 9.41 -25.06 26.17
C THR A 303 10.07 -24.06 25.23
N ALA A 304 11.34 -24.27 24.89
CA ALA A 304 12.07 -23.38 23.98
C ALA A 304 11.42 -23.31 22.57
N ASN A 305 10.83 -24.41 22.10
CA ASN A 305 10.12 -24.45 20.82
C ASN A 305 8.80 -23.68 20.88
N ASP A 306 8.03 -23.83 21.98
CA ASP A 306 6.80 -23.05 22.17
C ASP A 306 7.10 -21.56 22.33
N GLN A 307 8.21 -21.24 23.02
CA GLN A 307 8.70 -19.87 23.15
C GLN A 307 9.08 -19.29 21.78
N MET A 308 9.72 -20.08 20.91
CA MET A 308 10.06 -19.63 19.55
C MET A 308 8.80 -19.38 18.72
N ALA A 309 7.85 -20.30 18.75
CA ALA A 309 6.57 -20.11 18.07
C ALA A 309 5.83 -18.86 18.56
N ALA A 310 5.75 -18.66 19.88
CA ALA A 310 5.12 -17.47 20.47
C ALA A 310 5.89 -16.17 20.17
N LEU A 311 7.23 -16.23 20.12
CA LEU A 311 8.07 -15.08 19.77
C LEU A 311 7.83 -14.62 18.32
N LEU A 312 7.65 -15.56 17.38
CA LEU A 312 7.29 -15.24 16.01
C LEU A 312 5.91 -14.56 15.92
N VAL A 313 4.93 -15.00 16.73
CA VAL A 313 3.61 -14.35 16.82
C VAL A 313 3.73 -12.91 17.35
N ILE A 314 4.58 -12.65 18.35
CA ILE A 314 4.88 -11.27 18.80
C ILE A 314 5.52 -10.46 17.67
N SER A 315 6.49 -11.03 16.96
CA SER A 315 7.17 -10.36 15.84
C SER A 315 6.16 -9.90 14.79
N ASP A 316 5.30 -10.81 14.31
CA ASP A 316 4.28 -10.52 13.30
C ASP A 316 3.27 -9.48 13.78
N ALA A 317 2.74 -9.63 15.01
CA ALA A 317 1.79 -8.69 15.58
C ALA A 317 2.40 -7.29 15.77
N THR A 318 3.70 -7.21 16.09
CA THR A 318 4.38 -5.93 16.28
C THR A 318 4.73 -5.25 14.96
N ILE A 319 5.17 -6.00 13.95
CA ILE A 319 5.38 -5.47 12.59
C ILE A 319 4.07 -4.88 12.05
N TYR A 320 2.97 -5.61 12.24
CA TYR A 320 1.62 -5.14 11.91
C TYR A 320 1.29 -3.84 12.64
N ALA A 321 1.44 -3.82 13.97
CA ALA A 321 1.11 -2.65 14.79
C ALA A 321 1.96 -1.43 14.42
N ARG A 322 3.28 -1.61 14.21
CA ARG A 322 4.19 -0.55 13.77
C ARG A 322 3.74 0.07 12.45
N ALA A 323 3.39 -0.75 11.46
CA ALA A 323 2.88 -0.27 10.18
C ALA A 323 1.54 0.49 10.34
N LEU A 324 0.64 -0.02 11.19
CA LEU A 324 -0.61 0.67 11.52
C LEU A 324 -0.36 2.06 12.13
N TYR A 325 0.52 2.18 13.13
CA TYR A 325 0.82 3.46 13.78
C TYR A 325 1.44 4.48 12.84
N ASP A 326 2.31 4.04 11.92
CA ASP A 326 2.89 4.94 10.90
C ASP A 326 1.82 5.49 9.94
N ARG A 327 0.92 4.61 9.48
CA ARG A 327 -0.20 5.01 8.62
C ARG A 327 -1.17 5.94 9.33
N LEU A 328 -1.50 5.64 10.59
CA LEU A 328 -2.35 6.47 11.43
C LEU A 328 -1.73 7.85 11.66
N TYR A 329 -0.43 7.92 11.91
CA TYR A 329 0.32 9.18 11.94
C TYR A 329 0.17 9.98 10.64
N GLY A 330 0.26 9.34 9.47
CA GLY A 330 0.07 10.01 8.18
C GLY A 330 -1.33 10.59 7.99
N VAL A 331 -2.37 9.83 8.36
CA VAL A 331 -3.78 10.28 8.31
C VAL A 331 -3.99 11.46 9.27
N ALA A 332 -3.58 11.32 10.52
CA ALA A 332 -3.75 12.36 11.55
C ALA A 332 -2.93 13.63 11.21
N SER A 333 -1.72 13.49 10.68
CA SER A 333 -0.90 14.64 10.25
C SER A 333 -1.55 15.39 9.08
N THR A 334 -2.10 14.66 8.10
CA THR A 334 -2.81 15.28 6.98
C THR A 334 -4.04 16.05 7.46
N LEU A 335 -4.84 15.44 8.35
CA LEU A 335 -6.00 16.09 8.95
C LEU A 335 -5.59 17.34 9.75
N ALA A 336 -4.52 17.27 10.54
CA ALA A 336 -4.03 18.40 11.34
C ALA A 336 -3.63 19.59 10.46
N VAL A 337 -2.92 19.34 9.35
CA VAL A 337 -2.50 20.39 8.40
C VAL A 337 -3.69 21.04 7.70
N VAL A 338 -4.63 20.22 7.21
CA VAL A 338 -5.82 20.71 6.53
C VAL A 338 -6.71 21.51 7.49
N ALA A 339 -6.92 21.01 8.71
CA ALA A 339 -7.70 21.68 9.74
C ALA A 339 -7.04 22.99 10.19
N GLY A 340 -5.72 23.02 10.41
CA GLY A 340 -4.99 24.25 10.74
C GLY A 340 -5.05 25.30 9.62
N SER A 341 -5.05 24.86 8.36
CA SER A 341 -5.22 25.75 7.20
C SER A 341 -6.62 26.35 7.15
N ALA A 342 -7.66 25.54 7.39
CA ALA A 342 -9.03 26.01 7.48
C ALA A 342 -9.23 26.97 8.66
N GLN A 343 -8.73 26.65 9.85
CA GLN A 343 -8.77 27.50 11.02
C GLN A 343 -8.16 28.89 10.72
N THR A 344 -6.97 28.90 10.13
CA THR A 344 -6.26 30.15 9.78
C THR A 344 -7.05 30.98 8.77
N ALA A 345 -7.56 30.32 7.72
CA ALA A 345 -8.29 30.99 6.65
C ALA A 345 -9.62 31.62 7.14
N PHE A 346 -10.41 30.85 7.90
CA PHE A 346 -11.67 31.34 8.45
C PHE A 346 -11.48 32.35 9.58
N GLY A 347 -10.44 32.21 10.41
CA GLY A 347 -10.07 33.22 11.41
C GLY A 347 -9.64 34.56 10.79
N LYS A 348 -8.96 34.52 9.64
CA LYS A 348 -8.66 35.73 8.86
C LYS A 348 -9.93 36.38 8.33
N LEU A 349 -10.84 35.60 7.74
CA LEU A 349 -12.12 36.11 7.25
C LEU A 349 -12.94 36.78 8.36
N ASP A 350 -12.99 36.16 9.55
CA ASP A 350 -13.64 36.75 10.73
C ASP A 350 -13.02 38.12 11.10
N THR A 351 -11.69 38.18 11.15
CA THR A 351 -10.94 39.42 11.44
C THR A 351 -11.24 40.51 10.41
N ASP A 352 -11.28 40.16 9.12
CA ASP A 352 -11.55 41.10 8.04
C ASP A 352 -12.99 41.63 8.10
N ILE A 353 -13.97 40.77 8.41
CA ILE A 353 -15.37 41.19 8.61
C ILE A 353 -15.48 42.14 9.81
N ASN A 354 -14.82 41.80 10.94
CA ASN A 354 -14.80 42.65 12.13
C ASN A 354 -14.23 44.04 11.83
N ASN A 355 -13.09 44.09 11.14
CA ASN A 355 -12.44 45.34 10.75
C ASN A 355 -13.32 46.19 9.83
N ALA A 356 -13.91 45.57 8.80
CA ALA A 356 -14.79 46.27 7.85
C ALA A 356 -16.08 46.78 8.52
N ALA A 357 -16.65 46.01 9.45
CA ALA A 357 -17.92 46.34 10.10
C ALA A 357 -17.77 47.21 11.36
N ALA A 358 -16.55 47.52 11.82
CA ALA A 358 -16.28 48.22 13.08
C ALA A 358 -17.02 49.57 13.22
N ASN A 359 -17.24 50.27 12.10
CA ASN A 359 -17.91 51.56 12.08
C ASN A 359 -19.41 51.47 11.71
N ASN A 360 -20.02 50.27 11.81
CA ASN A 360 -21.41 50.01 11.38
C ASN A 360 -21.69 50.40 9.92
N ARG A 361 -20.67 50.32 9.05
CA ARG A 361 -20.76 50.64 7.62
C ARG A 361 -19.70 49.84 6.87
N ILE A 362 -20.02 49.35 5.67
CA ILE A 362 -19.07 48.66 4.78
C ILE A 362 -19.04 49.38 3.43
N SER A 363 -17.85 49.84 3.04
CA SER A 363 -17.59 50.50 1.75
C SER A 363 -17.69 49.53 0.56
N ALA A 364 -17.74 50.07 -0.66
CA ALA A 364 -17.77 49.24 -1.86
C ALA A 364 -16.50 48.40 -2.02
N THR A 365 -15.33 48.97 -1.70
CA THR A 365 -14.05 48.26 -1.76
C THR A 365 -13.97 47.14 -0.73
N GLU A 366 -14.31 47.43 0.54
CA GLU A 366 -14.33 46.42 1.60
C GLU A 366 -15.28 45.28 1.24
N ARG A 367 -16.46 45.60 0.70
CA ARG A 367 -17.42 44.58 0.24
C ARG A 367 -16.84 43.68 -0.85
N THR A 368 -16.19 44.24 -1.87
CA THR A 368 -15.56 43.45 -2.95
C THR A 368 -14.46 42.53 -2.40
N ASN A 369 -13.64 43.03 -1.49
CA ASN A 369 -12.60 42.25 -0.85
C ASN A 369 -13.19 41.11 0.00
N LEU A 370 -14.15 41.42 0.87
CA LEU A 370 -14.82 40.41 1.70
C LEU A 370 -15.51 39.31 0.89
N ARG A 371 -16.12 39.66 -0.25
CA ARG A 371 -16.70 38.66 -1.18
C ARG A 371 -15.62 37.75 -1.76
N THR A 372 -14.49 38.32 -2.13
CA THR A 372 -13.33 37.56 -2.65
C THR A 372 -12.78 36.63 -1.58
N ASP A 373 -12.58 37.13 -0.37
CA ASP A 373 -12.10 36.34 0.77
C ASP A 373 -13.09 35.20 1.10
N ALA A 374 -14.40 35.48 1.15
CA ALA A 374 -15.43 34.47 1.40
C ALA A 374 -15.56 33.42 0.27
N ILE A 375 -15.13 33.72 -0.96
CA ILE A 375 -15.02 32.71 -2.02
C ILE A 375 -13.76 31.87 -1.81
N ALA A 376 -12.63 32.50 -1.49
CA ALA A 376 -11.33 31.84 -1.41
C ALA A 376 -11.28 30.76 -0.32
N VAL A 377 -11.93 30.98 0.83
CA VAL A 377 -11.89 30.00 1.94
C VAL A 377 -12.64 28.68 1.64
N LYS A 378 -13.45 28.60 0.58
CA LYS A 378 -14.21 27.40 0.22
C LYS A 378 -13.33 26.18 -0.07
N SER A 379 -12.14 26.37 -0.64
CA SER A 379 -11.21 25.27 -0.89
C SER A 379 -10.73 24.63 0.42
N ASN A 380 -10.50 25.45 1.45
CA ASN A 380 -10.11 24.97 2.78
C ASN A 380 -11.25 24.23 3.46
N LEU A 381 -12.49 24.71 3.33
CA LEU A 381 -13.68 24.03 3.84
C LEU A 381 -13.85 22.66 3.18
N ASN A 382 -13.80 22.60 1.85
CA ASN A 382 -13.94 21.34 1.12
C ASN A 382 -12.82 20.35 1.49
N ALA A 383 -11.59 20.82 1.64
CA ALA A 383 -10.47 20.00 2.08
C ALA A 383 -10.70 19.45 3.49
N LEU A 384 -11.17 20.26 4.43
CA LEU A 384 -11.46 19.82 5.81
C LEU A 384 -12.60 18.80 5.85
N GLN A 385 -13.68 19.03 5.10
CA GLN A 385 -14.78 18.07 5.00
C GLN A 385 -14.30 16.73 4.43
N ALA A 386 -13.51 16.76 3.35
CA ALA A 386 -12.94 15.56 2.75
C ALA A 386 -12.00 14.82 3.73
N ALA A 387 -11.12 15.53 4.43
CA ALA A 387 -10.19 14.94 5.38
C ALA A 387 -10.89 14.28 6.58
N LEU A 388 -11.98 14.86 7.08
CA LEU A 388 -12.80 14.25 8.14
C LEU A 388 -13.54 13.00 7.65
N VAL A 389 -14.10 13.02 6.44
CA VAL A 389 -14.75 11.85 5.82
C VAL A 389 -13.74 10.72 5.57
N ASP A 390 -12.57 11.07 5.07
CA ASP A 390 -11.51 10.14 4.72
C ASP A 390 -10.90 9.45 5.95
N SER A 391 -10.68 10.21 7.03
CA SER A 391 -10.09 9.70 8.25
C SER A 391 -11.10 9.03 9.19
N GLY A 392 -12.35 9.47 9.18
CA GLY A 392 -13.38 9.07 10.14
C GLY A 392 -13.15 9.59 11.57
N ILE A 393 -12.07 10.33 11.83
CA ILE A 393 -11.73 10.86 13.16
C ILE A 393 -12.83 11.83 13.62
N ASP A 394 -13.29 11.64 14.85
CA ASP A 394 -14.28 12.49 15.51
C ASP A 394 -13.64 13.18 16.72
N PRO A 395 -13.19 14.44 16.60
CA PRO A 395 -12.57 15.14 17.71
C PRO A 395 -13.56 15.56 18.81
N PHE A 396 -14.87 15.42 18.62
CA PHE A 396 -15.87 15.93 19.56
C PHE A 396 -15.84 15.23 20.93
N PRO A 397 -15.85 13.89 21.05
CA PRO A 397 -15.84 13.23 22.36
C PRO A 397 -14.60 13.57 23.19
N GLU A 398 -13.45 13.73 22.54
CA GLU A 398 -12.20 14.12 23.20
C GLU A 398 -12.21 15.58 23.67
N GLU A 399 -12.82 16.49 22.90
CA GLU A 399 -13.04 17.86 23.36
C GLU A 399 -13.96 17.88 24.60
N VAL A 400 -15.06 17.11 24.59
CA VAL A 400 -15.95 16.98 25.76
C VAL A 400 -15.18 16.45 26.97
N LEU A 401 -14.31 15.44 26.81
CA LEU A 401 -13.48 14.94 27.91
C LEU A 401 -12.55 16.01 28.47
N ALA A 402 -11.85 16.75 27.60
CA ALA A 402 -10.93 17.80 28.00
C ALA A 402 -11.65 18.88 28.82
N GLN A 403 -12.80 19.36 28.33
CA GLN A 403 -13.59 20.38 29.01
C GLN A 403 -14.24 19.87 30.30
N ASN A 404 -14.72 18.62 30.33
CA ASN A 404 -15.30 18.00 31.53
C ASN A 404 -14.24 17.77 32.63
N THR A 405 -12.98 17.51 32.25
CA THR A 405 -11.85 17.43 33.20
C THR A 405 -11.59 18.79 33.85
N LEU A 406 -11.58 19.88 33.08
CA LEU A 406 -11.48 21.23 33.62
C LEU A 406 -12.68 21.60 34.49
N LEU A 407 -13.89 21.21 34.10
CA LEU A 407 -15.10 21.41 34.89
C LEU A 407 -14.97 20.78 36.29
N GLN A 408 -14.52 19.52 36.38
CA GLN A 408 -14.30 18.84 37.66
C GLN A 408 -13.27 19.56 38.56
N GLN A 409 -12.21 20.11 37.97
CA GLN A 409 -11.23 20.94 38.70
C GLN A 409 -11.87 22.24 39.23
N ARG A 410 -12.75 22.89 38.45
CA ARG A 410 -13.49 24.07 38.88
C ARG A 410 -14.49 23.75 39.99
N ILE A 411 -15.19 22.62 39.90
CA ILE A 411 -16.11 22.12 40.95
C ILE A 411 -15.34 21.93 42.26
N THR A 412 -14.22 21.21 42.22
CA THR A 412 -13.39 20.95 43.40
C THR A 412 -12.92 22.25 44.04
N THR A 413 -12.46 23.20 43.23
CA THR A 413 -11.96 24.50 43.69
C THR A 413 -13.07 25.35 44.32
N ALA A 414 -14.25 25.42 43.68
CA ALA A 414 -15.40 26.16 44.20
C ALA A 414 -15.99 25.52 45.46
N THR A 415 -15.93 24.19 45.58
CA THR A 415 -16.38 23.45 46.77
C THR A 415 -15.47 23.71 47.97
N ASN A 416 -14.15 23.66 47.77
CA ASN A 416 -13.17 23.88 48.84
C ASN A 416 -13.07 25.36 49.25
N ALA A 417 -13.32 26.28 48.33
CA ALA A 417 -13.25 27.72 48.55
C ALA A 417 -14.42 28.44 47.83
N PRO A 418 -15.61 28.53 48.45
CA PRO A 418 -16.78 29.15 47.84
C PRO A 418 -16.63 30.67 47.80
N THR A 419 -16.05 31.18 46.70
CA THR A 419 -15.85 32.61 46.46
C THR A 419 -16.49 33.04 45.14
N ALA A 420 -16.80 34.33 45.00
CA ALA A 420 -17.36 34.86 43.76
C ALA A 420 -16.43 34.61 42.55
N VAL A 421 -15.11 34.66 42.75
CA VAL A 421 -14.12 34.35 41.70
C VAL A 421 -14.21 32.89 41.27
N ASN A 422 -14.28 31.95 42.21
CA ASN A 422 -14.33 30.52 41.89
C ASN A 422 -15.64 30.13 41.22
N PHE A 423 -16.79 30.69 41.65
CA PHE A 423 -18.06 30.48 40.95
C PHE A 423 -18.12 31.17 39.60
N THR A 424 -17.44 32.31 39.41
CA THR A 424 -17.28 32.93 38.08
C THR A 424 -16.46 32.04 37.16
N ALA A 425 -15.38 31.42 37.65
CA ALA A 425 -14.58 30.47 36.88
C ALA A 425 -15.37 29.20 36.52
N LEU A 426 -16.17 28.66 37.45
CA LEU A 426 -17.08 27.54 37.19
C LEU A 426 -18.13 27.90 36.12
N ARG A 427 -18.76 29.07 36.25
CA ARG A 427 -19.71 29.60 35.26
C ARG A 427 -19.07 29.68 33.89
N ASN A 428 -17.89 30.30 33.78
CA ASN A 428 -17.20 30.46 32.50
C ASN A 428 -16.87 29.10 31.86
N GLN A 429 -16.45 28.11 32.65
CA GLN A 429 -16.21 26.75 32.15
C GLN A 429 -17.51 26.08 31.64
N ALA A 430 -18.62 26.24 32.37
CA ALA A 430 -19.92 25.75 31.91
C ALA A 430 -20.41 26.49 30.64
N THR A 431 -20.05 27.76 30.46
CA THR A 431 -20.33 28.52 29.23
C THR A 431 -19.54 27.95 28.05
N VAL A 432 -18.28 27.54 28.22
CA VAL A 432 -17.49 26.88 27.16
C VAL A 432 -18.18 25.59 26.70
N LEU A 433 -18.65 24.74 27.63
CA LEU A 433 -19.40 23.53 27.31
C LEU A 433 -20.75 23.85 26.64
N SER A 434 -21.46 24.88 27.13
CA SER A 434 -22.72 25.31 26.51
C SER A 434 -22.52 25.78 25.06
N ASP A 435 -21.42 26.47 24.75
CA ASP A 435 -21.09 26.90 23.39
C ASP A 435 -20.71 25.71 22.51
N LEU A 436 -19.86 24.80 23.00
CA LEU A 436 -19.52 23.55 22.33
C LEU A 436 -20.77 22.76 21.92
N PHE A 437 -21.70 22.55 22.86
CA PHE A 437 -22.93 21.81 22.59
C PHE A 437 -23.89 22.58 21.67
N GLY A 438 -23.94 23.91 21.78
CA GLY A 438 -24.75 24.76 20.91
C GLY A 438 -24.29 24.78 19.45
N ARG A 439 -22.99 24.56 19.20
CA ARG A 439 -22.39 24.42 17.85
C ARG A 439 -22.46 23.00 17.30
N SER A 440 -22.95 22.04 18.09
CA SER A 440 -22.94 20.62 17.76
C SER A 440 -24.28 20.15 17.19
N ALA A 441 -24.22 19.28 16.19
CA ALA A 441 -25.39 18.69 15.58
C ALA A 441 -25.11 17.26 15.11
N THR A 442 -26.17 16.45 15.03
CA THR A 442 -26.13 15.08 14.50
C THR A 442 -27.54 14.68 14.04
N PRO A 443 -27.68 13.87 12.96
CA PRO A 443 -28.96 13.27 12.60
C PRO A 443 -29.31 12.06 13.49
N ASN A 444 -28.39 11.57 14.35
CA ASN A 444 -28.65 10.44 15.23
C ASN A 444 -29.61 10.85 16.37
N PRO A 445 -30.78 10.22 16.52
CA PRO A 445 -31.74 10.62 17.55
C PRO A 445 -31.28 10.34 18.98
N ASP A 446 -30.50 9.28 19.19
CA ASP A 446 -29.99 8.89 20.52
C ASP A 446 -28.94 9.91 20.99
N ILE A 447 -27.99 10.25 20.10
CA ILE A 447 -26.98 11.28 20.38
C ILE A 447 -27.61 12.67 20.50
N THR A 448 -28.58 13.01 19.64
CA THR A 448 -29.32 14.30 19.73
C THR A 448 -29.96 14.49 21.10
N THR A 449 -30.57 13.43 21.64
CA THR A 449 -31.18 13.46 22.96
C THR A 449 -30.13 13.67 24.06
N ALA A 450 -29.01 12.94 24.00
CA ALA A 450 -27.93 13.08 24.96
C ALA A 450 -27.27 14.47 24.90
N LEU A 451 -27.09 15.01 23.68
CA LEU A 451 -26.53 16.35 23.45
C LEU A 451 -27.43 17.43 24.02
N THR A 452 -28.75 17.32 23.80
CA THR A 452 -29.75 18.24 24.36
C THR A 452 -29.72 18.23 25.89
N ASN A 453 -29.57 17.06 26.51
CA ASN A 453 -29.45 16.93 27.96
C ASN A 453 -28.18 17.62 28.49
N ALA A 454 -27.04 17.43 27.83
CA ALA A 454 -25.78 18.09 28.18
C ALA A 454 -25.87 19.62 28.04
N LEU A 455 -26.45 20.11 26.95
CA LEU A 455 -26.70 21.55 26.74
C LEU A 455 -27.58 22.16 27.84
N ASN A 456 -28.68 21.49 28.20
CA ASN A 456 -29.57 21.94 29.26
C ASN A 456 -28.86 21.96 30.63
N ALA A 457 -28.06 20.93 30.93
CA ALA A 457 -27.27 20.88 32.16
C ALA A 457 -26.19 21.99 32.20
N ALA A 458 -25.60 22.33 31.06
CA ALA A 458 -24.63 23.41 30.94
C ALA A 458 -25.28 24.76 31.22
N ALA A 459 -26.42 25.05 30.59
CA ALA A 459 -27.18 26.27 30.81
C ALA A 459 -27.66 26.42 32.28
N ALA A 460 -28.11 25.33 32.90
CA ALA A 460 -28.48 25.30 34.30
C ALA A 460 -27.27 25.61 35.21
N THR A 461 -26.11 25.04 34.90
CA THR A 461 -24.87 25.28 35.65
C THR A 461 -24.40 26.73 35.52
N VAL A 462 -24.47 27.33 34.32
CA VAL A 462 -24.17 28.75 34.10
C VAL A 462 -25.05 29.64 35.00
N THR A 463 -26.35 29.38 35.03
CA THR A 463 -27.31 30.15 35.83
C THR A 463 -27.08 29.98 37.33
N ALA A 464 -26.88 28.74 37.79
CA ALA A 464 -26.67 28.43 39.20
C ALA A 464 -25.33 28.99 39.72
N ALA A 465 -24.24 28.85 38.96
CA ALA A 465 -22.94 29.40 39.31
C ALA A 465 -22.94 30.94 39.34
N ALA A 466 -23.63 31.61 38.40
CA ALA A 466 -23.82 33.05 38.46
C ALA A 466 -24.57 33.50 39.73
N SER A 467 -25.61 32.74 40.12
CA SER A 467 -26.39 32.99 41.33
C SER A 467 -25.57 32.79 42.61
N ALA A 468 -24.72 31.76 42.65
CA ALA A 468 -23.81 31.50 43.77
C ALA A 468 -22.69 32.54 43.89
N ALA A 469 -22.34 33.24 42.81
CA ALA A 469 -21.35 34.33 42.88
C ALA A 469 -21.88 35.57 43.64
N THR A 470 -23.19 35.69 43.91
CA THR A 470 -23.82 36.89 44.49
C THR A 470 -24.97 36.59 45.49
N PRO A 471 -24.72 36.48 46.82
CA PRO A 471 -23.43 36.41 47.51
C PRO A 471 -22.95 34.96 47.71
N PRO A 472 -21.63 34.70 47.71
CA PRO A 472 -21.04 33.36 47.88
C PRO A 472 -21.16 32.80 49.31
N THR A 473 -21.77 33.54 50.22
CA THR A 473 -22.08 33.11 51.60
C THR A 473 -23.41 32.35 51.70
N ASP A 474 -24.23 32.36 50.66
CA ASP A 474 -25.51 31.65 50.64
C ASP A 474 -25.27 30.16 50.35
N ALA A 475 -25.28 29.34 51.41
CA ALA A 475 -25.04 27.91 51.33
C ALA A 475 -26.01 27.17 50.40
N ALA A 476 -27.26 27.64 50.26
CA ALA A 476 -28.23 27.00 49.37
C ALA A 476 -27.87 27.23 47.89
N ARG A 477 -27.46 28.45 47.53
CA ARG A 477 -26.99 28.77 46.17
C ARG A 477 -25.70 28.05 45.82
N VAL A 478 -24.77 27.98 46.76
CA VAL A 478 -23.52 27.20 46.63
C VAL A 478 -23.84 25.74 46.33
N ASN A 479 -24.68 25.10 47.16
CA ASN A 479 -25.05 23.70 46.97
C ASN A 479 -25.79 23.46 45.64
N ALA A 480 -26.66 24.39 45.23
CA ALA A 480 -27.35 24.31 43.94
C ALA A 480 -26.37 24.40 42.75
N ALA A 481 -25.38 25.30 42.81
CA ALA A 481 -24.36 25.43 41.77
C ALA A 481 -23.48 24.18 41.64
N ILE A 482 -23.03 23.63 42.77
CA ILE A 482 -22.23 22.39 42.77
C ILE A 482 -23.05 21.20 42.27
N SER A 483 -24.32 21.09 42.67
CA SER A 483 -25.20 20.01 42.21
C SER A 483 -25.51 20.09 40.71
N ALA A 484 -25.76 21.30 40.18
CA ALA A 484 -25.95 21.52 38.76
C ALA A 484 -24.68 21.16 37.97
N ALA A 485 -23.51 21.59 38.45
CA ALA A 485 -22.24 21.28 37.82
C ALA A 485 -21.93 19.76 37.83
N GLN A 486 -22.26 19.05 38.91
CA GLN A 486 -22.11 17.60 38.95
C GLN A 486 -23.08 16.88 38.00
N SER A 487 -24.28 17.43 37.82
CA SER A 487 -25.25 16.94 36.84
C SER A 487 -24.73 17.13 35.41
N LEU A 488 -24.05 18.24 35.13
CA LEU A 488 -23.36 18.48 33.86
C LEU A 488 -22.24 17.45 33.63
N VAL A 489 -21.37 17.20 34.62
CA VAL A 489 -20.33 16.14 34.51
C VAL A 489 -20.93 14.78 34.12
N ASN A 490 -22.07 14.43 34.72
CA ASN A 490 -22.76 13.17 34.43
C ASN A 490 -23.39 13.17 33.03
N ALA A 491 -23.96 14.30 32.58
CA ALA A 491 -24.52 14.46 31.25
C ALA A 491 -23.43 14.37 30.17
N ASP A 492 -22.28 15.01 30.38
CA ASP A 492 -21.12 14.95 29.50
C ASP A 492 -20.59 13.52 29.34
N ASN A 493 -20.45 12.80 30.46
CA ASN A 493 -20.05 11.38 30.44
C ASN A 493 -21.08 10.50 29.72
N SER A 494 -22.38 10.77 29.93
CA SER A 494 -23.46 10.03 29.26
C SER A 494 -23.49 10.30 27.75
N LEU A 495 -23.22 11.54 27.34
CA LEU A 495 -23.11 11.92 25.93
C LEU A 495 -21.96 11.16 25.25
N ARG A 496 -20.76 11.18 25.82
CA ARG A 496 -19.62 10.43 25.29
C ARG A 496 -19.91 8.93 25.22
N ALA A 497 -20.49 8.35 26.26
CA ALA A 497 -20.86 6.94 26.27
C ALA A 497 -21.92 6.60 25.20
N THR A 498 -22.88 7.49 24.97
CA THR A 498 -23.91 7.32 23.92
C THR A 498 -23.29 7.37 22.53
N ILE A 499 -22.34 8.27 22.28
CA ILE A 499 -21.61 8.35 21.02
C ILE A 499 -20.82 7.05 20.79
N ALA A 500 -20.01 6.63 21.77
CA ALA A 500 -19.24 5.39 21.69
C ALA A 500 -20.13 4.17 21.43
N ALA A 501 -21.27 4.06 22.12
CA ALA A 501 -22.22 2.97 21.93
C ALA A 501 -22.93 3.03 20.57
N SER A 502 -23.09 4.23 19.99
CA SER A 502 -23.73 4.43 18.68
C SER A 502 -22.79 4.15 17.50
N ARG A 503 -21.48 3.97 17.73
CA ARG A 503 -20.53 3.57 16.68
C ARG A 503 -20.97 2.27 16.02
N VAL A 504 -20.71 2.16 14.72
CA VAL A 504 -21.00 0.95 13.93
C VAL A 504 -19.70 0.27 13.56
N ASN A 505 -19.54 -0.99 13.97
CA ASN A 505 -18.34 -1.80 13.69
C ASN A 505 -18.23 -2.31 12.23
N LEU A 506 -19.06 -1.80 11.32
CA LEU A 506 -19.16 -2.25 9.94
C LEU A 506 -19.42 -1.05 9.02
N HIS A 507 -18.65 -0.93 7.94
CA HIS A 507 -18.89 0.11 6.93
C HIS A 507 -20.13 -0.20 6.10
N ALA A 508 -20.86 0.82 5.65
CA ALA A 508 -22.08 0.63 4.85
C ALA A 508 -21.85 -0.14 3.53
N SER A 509 -20.63 -0.07 2.97
CA SER A 509 -20.22 -0.82 1.78
C SER A 509 -20.34 -2.33 1.95
N GLU A 510 -20.13 -2.83 3.16
CA GLU A 510 -20.15 -4.26 3.47
C GLU A 510 -21.53 -4.86 3.25
N ILE A 511 -22.58 -4.04 3.43
CA ILE A 511 -23.97 -4.42 3.19
C ILE A 511 -24.39 -4.10 1.76
N SER A 512 -24.12 -2.89 1.28
CA SER A 512 -24.59 -2.43 -0.05
C SER A 512 -24.00 -3.24 -1.20
N VAL A 513 -22.70 -3.57 -1.17
CA VAL A 513 -22.09 -4.38 -2.24
C VAL A 513 -22.70 -5.78 -2.31
N ARG A 514 -23.03 -6.37 -1.15
CA ARG A 514 -23.73 -7.67 -1.09
C ARG A 514 -25.16 -7.58 -1.60
N ALA A 515 -25.85 -6.47 -1.34
CA ALA A 515 -27.18 -6.22 -1.88
C ALA A 515 -27.14 -6.10 -3.42
N ASP A 516 -26.11 -5.46 -3.99
CA ASP A 516 -25.89 -5.40 -5.43
C ASP A 516 -25.62 -6.79 -6.02
N GLN A 517 -24.76 -7.59 -5.38
CA GLN A 517 -24.51 -8.98 -5.78
C GLN A 517 -25.79 -9.83 -5.78
N LEU A 518 -26.62 -9.70 -4.74
CA LEU A 518 -27.92 -10.36 -4.66
C LEU A 518 -28.88 -9.92 -5.77
N SER A 519 -28.83 -8.66 -6.16
CA SER A 519 -29.62 -8.14 -7.30
C SER A 519 -29.21 -8.81 -8.62
N GLY A 520 -27.91 -9.03 -8.82
CA GLY A 520 -27.39 -9.79 -9.96
C GLY A 520 -27.82 -11.25 -9.95
N LEU A 521 -27.71 -11.91 -8.78
CA LEU A 521 -28.16 -13.30 -8.61
C LEU A 521 -29.68 -13.46 -8.82
N LEU A 522 -30.47 -12.49 -8.34
CA LEU A 522 -31.90 -12.46 -8.57
C LEU A 522 -32.22 -12.30 -10.06
N SER A 523 -31.50 -11.43 -10.76
CA SER A 523 -31.64 -11.27 -12.21
C SER A 523 -31.36 -12.58 -12.96
N ALA A 524 -30.38 -13.36 -12.51
CA ALA A 524 -30.10 -14.69 -13.06
C ALA A 524 -31.23 -15.70 -12.78
N VAL A 525 -31.84 -15.67 -11.60
CA VAL A 525 -33.02 -16.48 -11.27
C VAL A 525 -34.21 -16.12 -12.16
N VAL A 526 -34.45 -14.83 -12.39
CA VAL A 526 -35.56 -14.36 -13.25
C VAL A 526 -35.33 -14.75 -14.71
N ALA A 527 -34.10 -14.61 -15.21
CA ALA A 527 -33.76 -14.97 -16.58
C ALA A 527 -33.80 -16.48 -16.82
N ASN A 528 -33.35 -17.28 -15.84
CA ASN A 528 -33.29 -18.74 -15.93
C ASN A 528 -33.74 -19.39 -14.60
N PRO A 529 -35.05 -19.55 -14.38
CA PRO A 529 -35.57 -20.17 -13.17
C PRO A 529 -35.14 -21.63 -13.06
N GLY A 530 -34.38 -21.97 -12.01
CA GLY A 530 -33.93 -23.33 -11.77
C GLY A 530 -33.26 -23.51 -10.40
N THR A 531 -33.00 -24.77 -10.04
CA THR A 531 -32.37 -25.12 -8.75
C THR A 531 -30.95 -24.55 -8.61
N THR A 532 -30.19 -24.48 -9.70
CA THR A 532 -28.83 -23.90 -9.71
C THR A 532 -28.84 -22.42 -9.39
N THR A 533 -29.69 -21.63 -10.06
CA THR A 533 -29.78 -20.18 -9.83
C THR A 533 -30.37 -19.87 -8.45
N ALA A 534 -31.37 -20.66 -8.00
CA ALA A 534 -31.91 -20.56 -6.65
C ALA A 534 -30.88 -20.89 -5.56
N THR A 535 -30.05 -21.91 -5.77
CA THR A 535 -28.98 -22.29 -4.82
C THR A 535 -27.92 -21.19 -4.70
N ALA A 536 -27.50 -20.60 -5.82
CA ALA A 536 -26.55 -19.49 -5.81
C ALA A 536 -27.12 -18.28 -5.05
N LEU A 537 -28.39 -17.95 -5.28
CA LEU A 537 -29.09 -16.88 -4.56
C LEU A 537 -29.18 -17.18 -3.04
N ALA A 538 -29.50 -18.42 -2.65
CA ALA A 538 -29.53 -18.84 -1.25
C ALA A 538 -28.16 -18.72 -0.55
N VAL A 539 -27.07 -18.99 -1.26
CA VAL A 539 -25.69 -18.79 -0.77
C VAL A 539 -25.42 -17.31 -0.54
N GLY A 540 -25.82 -16.44 -1.47
CA GLY A 540 -25.71 -14.98 -1.31
C GLY A 540 -26.48 -14.48 -0.09
N PHE A 541 -27.70 -14.97 0.16
CA PHE A 541 -28.47 -14.56 1.34
C PHE A 541 -27.79 -14.97 2.64
N ARG A 542 -27.19 -16.16 2.68
CA ARG A 542 -26.43 -16.62 3.86
C ARG A 542 -25.21 -15.72 4.12
N ASP A 543 -24.48 -15.33 3.08
CA ASP A 543 -23.32 -14.44 3.21
C ASP A 543 -23.72 -13.07 3.78
N LEU A 544 -24.75 -12.44 3.20
CA LEU A 544 -25.27 -11.17 3.74
C LEU A 544 -25.86 -11.32 5.15
N GLN A 545 -26.53 -12.44 5.46
CA GLN A 545 -27.02 -12.72 6.80
C GLN A 545 -25.87 -12.82 7.82
N SER A 546 -24.74 -13.43 7.43
CA SER A 546 -23.54 -13.51 8.26
C SER A 546 -22.99 -12.12 8.57
N ALA A 547 -22.82 -11.27 7.55
CA ALA A 547 -22.34 -9.90 7.72
C ALA A 547 -23.30 -9.04 8.56
N ALA A 548 -24.62 -9.13 8.33
CA ALA A 548 -25.60 -8.40 9.14
C ALA A 548 -25.63 -8.89 10.61
N THR A 549 -25.26 -10.15 10.86
CA THR A 549 -25.19 -10.70 12.22
C THR A 549 -23.98 -10.19 12.99
N THR A 550 -22.85 -9.91 12.35
CA THR A 550 -21.66 -9.36 13.02
C THR A 550 -21.77 -7.87 13.34
N LEU A 551 -22.75 -7.17 12.76
CA LEU A 551 -23.00 -5.75 13.04
C LEU A 551 -23.41 -5.54 14.52
N THR A 552 -22.66 -4.71 15.23
CA THR A 552 -22.92 -4.30 16.63
C THR A 552 -22.97 -2.79 16.73
N THR A 553 -24.05 -2.28 17.31
CA THR A 553 -24.25 -0.86 17.65
C THR A 553 -25.45 -0.74 18.58
N ALA A 554 -25.48 0.28 19.42
CA ALA A 554 -26.65 0.67 20.21
C ALA A 554 -27.53 1.72 19.49
N SER A 555 -27.11 2.21 18.31
CA SER A 555 -27.88 3.16 17.52
C SER A 555 -29.25 2.60 17.15
N SER A 556 -30.32 3.26 17.60
CA SER A 556 -31.69 2.78 17.45
C SER A 556 -32.16 2.67 15.98
N PRO A 557 -31.82 3.60 15.05
CA PRO A 557 -32.16 3.44 13.64
C PRO A 557 -31.45 2.24 13.00
N VAL A 558 -30.16 2.05 13.29
CA VAL A 558 -29.36 0.96 12.70
C VAL A 558 -29.78 -0.40 13.25
N ALA A 559 -30.02 -0.50 14.57
CA ALA A 559 -30.50 -1.73 15.21
C ALA A 559 -31.86 -2.18 14.65
N THR A 560 -32.77 -1.23 14.41
CA THR A 560 -34.08 -1.48 13.81
C THR A 560 -33.96 -1.99 12.37
N ALA A 561 -33.13 -1.33 11.57
CA ALA A 561 -32.87 -1.74 10.19
C ALA A 561 -32.23 -3.15 10.13
N ARG A 562 -31.30 -3.45 11.05
CA ARG A 562 -30.64 -4.76 11.17
C ARG A 562 -31.64 -5.86 11.49
N ALA A 563 -32.53 -5.67 12.46
CA ALA A 563 -33.56 -6.65 12.80
C ALA A 563 -34.50 -6.92 11.61
N THR A 564 -34.86 -5.87 10.87
CA THR A 564 -35.71 -5.96 9.68
C THR A 564 -35.06 -6.79 8.58
N VAL A 565 -33.80 -6.51 8.24
CA VAL A 565 -33.11 -7.24 7.17
C VAL A 565 -32.85 -8.71 7.55
N LEU A 566 -32.53 -9.01 8.82
CA LEU A 566 -32.30 -10.40 9.24
C LEU A 566 -33.56 -11.26 9.08
N ASN A 567 -34.73 -10.71 9.39
CA ASN A 567 -36.01 -11.38 9.15
C ASN A 567 -36.29 -11.58 7.65
N ALA A 568 -36.07 -10.55 6.83
CA ALA A 568 -36.27 -10.63 5.38
C ALA A 568 -35.33 -11.66 4.73
N LEU A 569 -34.06 -11.69 5.15
CA LEU A 569 -33.06 -12.65 4.67
C LEU A 569 -33.41 -14.09 5.06
N SER A 570 -33.90 -14.32 6.27
CA SER A 570 -34.34 -15.65 6.71
C SER A 570 -35.47 -16.20 5.82
N ASN A 571 -36.46 -15.34 5.51
CA ASN A 571 -37.57 -15.70 4.63
C ASN A 571 -37.12 -15.96 3.19
N ALA A 572 -36.32 -15.05 2.62
CA ALA A 572 -35.83 -15.18 1.25
C ALA A 572 -34.90 -16.40 1.08
N ARG A 573 -34.03 -16.66 2.06
CA ARG A 573 -33.16 -17.84 2.06
C ARG A 573 -33.97 -19.13 2.11
N SER A 574 -35.01 -19.19 2.93
CA SER A 574 -35.88 -20.37 3.03
C SER A 574 -36.62 -20.65 1.71
N ALA A 575 -37.15 -19.62 1.06
CA ALA A 575 -37.79 -19.74 -0.27
C ALA A 575 -36.79 -20.20 -1.34
N ALA A 576 -35.60 -19.59 -1.39
CA ALA A 576 -34.56 -19.95 -2.35
C ALA A 576 -34.04 -21.39 -2.17
N GLN A 577 -33.95 -21.87 -0.93
CA GLN A 577 -33.57 -23.26 -0.62
C GLN A 577 -34.62 -24.28 -1.04
N ALA A 578 -35.91 -23.94 -0.96
CA ALA A 578 -36.99 -24.82 -1.40
C ALA A 578 -37.00 -24.99 -2.92
N ALA A 579 -36.57 -23.96 -3.67
CA ALA A 579 -36.37 -23.97 -5.13
C ALA A 579 -37.59 -24.48 -5.94
N ASN A 580 -38.80 -24.28 -5.42
CA ASN A 580 -40.05 -24.81 -5.98
C ASN A 580 -41.08 -23.74 -6.37
N ASP A 581 -40.98 -22.51 -5.84
CA ASP A 581 -41.84 -21.37 -6.17
C ASP A 581 -40.99 -20.14 -6.52
N PHE A 582 -40.74 -19.94 -7.81
CA PHE A 582 -39.88 -18.85 -8.30
C PHE A 582 -40.53 -17.47 -8.18
N THR A 583 -41.86 -17.38 -8.08
CA THR A 583 -42.55 -16.10 -7.83
C THR A 583 -42.37 -15.68 -6.37
N LEU A 584 -42.46 -16.65 -5.45
CA LEU A 584 -42.15 -16.42 -4.04
C LEU A 584 -40.68 -16.09 -3.83
N ILE A 585 -39.76 -16.79 -4.51
CA ILE A 585 -38.33 -16.47 -4.48
C ILE A 585 -38.10 -15.03 -4.94
N GLN A 586 -38.68 -14.63 -6.07
CA GLN A 586 -38.50 -13.28 -6.59
C GLN A 586 -39.02 -12.21 -5.63
N SER A 587 -40.25 -12.35 -5.12
CA SER A 587 -40.85 -11.37 -4.21
C SER A 587 -40.11 -11.25 -2.87
N THR A 588 -39.75 -12.38 -2.25
CA THR A 588 -39.00 -12.39 -0.99
C THR A 588 -37.57 -11.88 -1.17
N ALA A 589 -36.92 -12.20 -2.30
CA ALA A 589 -35.61 -11.68 -2.65
C ALA A 589 -35.61 -10.16 -2.82
N SER A 590 -36.56 -9.61 -3.57
CA SER A 590 -36.69 -8.15 -3.73
C SER A 590 -36.91 -7.44 -2.39
N ALA A 591 -37.72 -8.01 -1.49
CA ALA A 591 -37.93 -7.46 -0.15
C ALA A 591 -36.65 -7.50 0.72
N ALA A 592 -35.88 -8.60 0.64
CA ALA A 592 -34.61 -8.73 1.36
C ALA A 592 -33.56 -7.74 0.83
N ILE A 593 -33.44 -7.59 -0.49
CA ILE A 593 -32.52 -6.61 -1.12
C ILE A 593 -32.90 -5.18 -0.71
N ALA A 594 -34.18 -4.82 -0.78
CA ALA A 594 -34.64 -3.50 -0.35
C ALA A 594 -34.33 -3.23 1.13
N SER A 595 -34.53 -4.24 2.00
CA SER A 595 -34.20 -4.14 3.43
C SER A 595 -32.69 -4.01 3.68
N ALA A 596 -31.87 -4.68 2.86
CA ALA A 596 -30.41 -4.56 2.92
C ALA A 596 -29.93 -3.16 2.52
N ASN A 597 -30.49 -2.59 1.45
CA ASN A 597 -30.22 -1.21 1.05
C ASN A 597 -30.63 -0.22 2.14
N ALA A 598 -31.79 -0.44 2.78
CA ALA A 598 -32.22 0.39 3.91
C ALA A 598 -31.26 0.30 5.11
N LEU A 599 -30.72 -0.90 5.42
CA LEU A 599 -29.67 -1.05 6.44
C LEU A 599 -28.40 -0.30 6.04
N ALA A 600 -27.93 -0.44 4.80
CA ALA A 600 -26.74 0.27 4.34
C ALA A 600 -26.91 1.80 4.44
N THR A 601 -28.09 2.33 4.07
CA THR A 601 -28.43 3.74 4.25
C THR A 601 -28.48 4.15 5.72
N ALA A 602 -29.04 3.32 6.61
CA ALA A 602 -29.08 3.61 8.04
C ALA A 602 -27.67 3.66 8.65
N ILE A 603 -26.75 2.80 8.21
CA ILE A 603 -25.34 2.83 8.64
C ILE A 603 -24.65 4.09 8.12
N ALA A 604 -24.77 4.39 6.82
CA ALA A 604 -24.15 5.58 6.23
C ALA A 604 -24.66 6.89 6.83
N GLY A 605 -25.96 6.95 7.13
CA GLY A 605 -26.64 8.08 7.77
C GLY A 605 -26.67 8.02 9.30
N ASN A 606 -25.88 7.15 9.93
CA ASN A 606 -25.91 6.96 11.39
C ASN A 606 -25.55 8.23 12.17
N GLY A 607 -24.73 9.11 11.59
CA GLY A 607 -24.41 10.43 12.18
C GLY A 607 -23.62 10.38 13.48
N ASP A 608 -22.87 9.30 13.71
CA ASP A 608 -22.10 9.11 14.95
C ASP A 608 -20.85 9.99 15.03
N ASN A 609 -20.31 10.50 13.91
CA ASN A 609 -19.22 11.47 13.92
C ASN A 609 -19.76 12.91 14.10
N VAL A 610 -19.88 13.35 15.36
CA VAL A 610 -20.56 14.61 15.70
C VAL A 610 -19.82 15.82 15.11
N ALA A 611 -18.50 15.83 15.10
CA ALA A 611 -17.74 16.94 14.52
C ALA A 611 -17.98 17.07 13.01
N ARG A 612 -18.02 15.95 12.27
CA ARG A 612 -18.31 15.94 10.83
C ARG A 612 -19.72 16.47 10.54
N GLU A 613 -20.71 16.00 11.28
CA GLU A 613 -22.10 16.43 11.09
C GLU A 613 -22.29 17.91 11.45
N SER A 614 -21.65 18.38 12.53
CA SER A 614 -21.67 19.77 12.96
C SER A 614 -21.00 20.70 11.92
N LEU A 615 -19.86 20.29 11.38
CA LEU A 615 -19.20 21.01 10.30
C LEU A 615 -20.06 21.06 9.02
N ALA A 616 -20.78 19.97 8.69
CA ALA A 616 -21.67 19.94 7.53
C ALA A 616 -22.84 20.92 7.67
N VAL A 617 -23.41 21.05 8.87
CA VAL A 617 -24.44 22.05 9.18
C VAL A 617 -23.88 23.47 9.02
N ALA A 618 -22.73 23.77 9.64
CA ALA A 618 -22.08 25.08 9.54
C ALA A 618 -21.70 25.42 8.09
N ALA A 619 -21.19 24.46 7.32
CA ALA A 619 -20.86 24.60 5.90
C ALA A 619 -22.10 24.97 5.07
N THR A 620 -23.23 24.30 5.31
CA THR A 620 -24.48 24.58 4.60
C THR A 620 -24.96 26.00 4.85
N GLN A 621 -24.93 26.44 6.13
CA GLN A 621 -25.29 27.81 6.51
C GLN A 621 -24.34 28.84 5.91
N TYR A 622 -23.03 28.57 5.97
CA TYR A 622 -21.99 29.42 5.38
C TYR A 622 -22.19 29.62 3.89
N LEU A 623 -22.40 28.54 3.13
CA LEU A 623 -22.58 28.61 1.68
C LEU A 623 -23.85 29.37 1.29
N ALA A 624 -24.94 29.20 2.06
CA ALA A 624 -26.18 29.96 1.85
C ALA A 624 -26.00 31.46 2.15
N ALA A 625 -25.37 31.80 3.27
CA ALA A 625 -25.07 33.18 3.64
C ALA A 625 -24.11 33.85 2.63
N GLN A 626 -23.09 33.12 2.20
CA GLN A 626 -22.11 33.57 1.21
C GLN A 626 -22.74 33.83 -0.16
N ALA A 627 -23.63 32.94 -0.62
CA ALA A 627 -24.38 33.14 -1.86
C ALA A 627 -25.27 34.39 -1.79
N THR A 628 -25.96 34.57 -0.66
CA THR A 628 -26.79 35.75 -0.41
C THR A 628 -25.96 37.03 -0.41
N PHE A 629 -24.81 37.05 0.28
CA PHE A 629 -23.90 38.20 0.33
C PHE A 629 -23.34 38.56 -1.05
N ASN A 630 -23.04 37.56 -1.87
CA ASN A 630 -22.58 37.76 -3.26
C ASN A 630 -23.69 38.29 -4.18
N ALA A 631 -24.93 37.87 -3.97
CA ALA A 631 -26.06 38.25 -4.83
C ALA A 631 -26.54 39.70 -4.65
N VAL A 632 -26.14 40.40 -3.57
CA VAL A 632 -26.58 41.79 -3.34
C VAL A 632 -26.07 42.72 -4.47
N PRO A 633 -26.97 43.38 -5.23
CA PRO A 633 -26.61 44.19 -6.41
C PRO A 633 -25.76 45.43 -6.11
N VAL A 634 -25.11 45.95 -7.16
CA VAL A 634 -24.49 47.28 -7.20
C VAL A 634 -25.23 48.09 -8.28
N PRO A 635 -25.94 49.20 -8.01
CA PRO A 635 -25.96 50.09 -6.81
C PRO A 635 -27.31 50.05 -6.02
N PRO A 636 -27.47 50.70 -4.83
CA PRO A 636 -26.98 50.18 -3.55
C PRO A 636 -28.05 50.15 -2.43
N THR A 637 -28.01 49.08 -1.64
CA THR A 637 -28.26 49.17 -0.18
C THR A 637 -27.25 50.15 0.44
N THR A 638 -27.63 50.93 1.45
CA THR A 638 -26.71 51.86 2.15
C THR A 638 -25.49 51.11 2.71
N GLN A 639 -24.36 51.81 2.97
CA GLN A 639 -23.17 51.17 3.56
C GLN A 639 -23.50 50.45 4.89
N ALA A 640 -24.44 51.00 5.67
CA ALA A 640 -24.95 50.38 6.89
C ALA A 640 -25.78 49.11 6.60
N ALA A 641 -26.61 49.14 5.56
CA ALA A 641 -27.42 47.98 5.17
C ALA A 641 -26.61 46.80 4.63
N MET A 642 -25.30 46.95 4.39
CA MET A 642 -24.40 45.86 4.02
C MET A 642 -23.88 45.06 5.22
N VAL A 643 -23.81 45.68 6.41
CA VAL A 643 -23.27 45.06 7.62
C VAL A 643 -23.98 43.74 7.96
N PRO A 644 -25.33 43.64 7.95
CA PRO A 644 -26.01 42.40 8.28
C PRO A 644 -25.67 41.23 7.35
N PHE A 645 -25.43 41.50 6.06
CA PHE A 645 -25.05 40.45 5.11
C PHE A 645 -23.64 39.92 5.36
N ALA A 646 -22.69 40.79 5.68
CA ALA A 646 -21.34 40.36 6.05
C ALA A 646 -21.33 39.62 7.39
N ARG A 647 -22.10 40.09 8.39
CA ARG A 647 -22.25 39.42 9.69
C ARG A 647 -22.94 38.06 9.56
N ALA A 648 -23.92 37.90 8.66
CA ALA A 648 -24.56 36.60 8.41
C ALA A 648 -23.59 35.53 7.86
N VAL A 649 -22.52 35.94 7.18
CA VAL A 649 -21.43 35.04 6.75
C VAL A 649 -20.51 34.69 7.92
N GLN A 650 -20.35 35.60 8.88
CA GLN A 650 -19.40 35.50 9.97
C GLN A 650 -19.76 34.41 10.99
N ASP A 651 -21.03 34.31 11.40
CA ASP A 651 -21.45 33.33 12.42
C ASP A 651 -21.10 31.88 12.03
N PRO A 652 -21.54 31.36 10.85
CA PRO A 652 -21.15 30.02 10.44
C PRO A 652 -19.66 29.89 10.06
N ALA A 653 -18.99 31.00 9.70
CA ALA A 653 -17.54 31.00 9.51
C ALA A 653 -16.79 30.80 10.84
N ALA A 654 -17.29 31.38 11.93
CA ALA A 654 -16.75 31.17 13.27
C ALA A 654 -16.97 29.73 13.75
N ASP A 655 -18.12 29.12 13.46
CA ASP A 655 -18.35 27.69 13.71
C ASP A 655 -17.36 26.80 12.96
N ILE A 656 -17.12 27.08 11.67
CA ILE A 656 -16.12 26.35 10.88
C ILE A 656 -14.72 26.52 11.48
N ALA A 657 -14.33 27.74 11.85
CA ALA A 657 -13.03 28.01 12.48
C ALA A 657 -12.88 27.28 13.82
N TYR A 658 -13.95 27.21 14.60
CA TYR A 658 -13.99 26.50 15.88
C TYR A 658 -13.77 24.99 15.70
N TRP A 659 -14.55 24.34 14.81
CA TRP A 659 -14.37 22.92 14.52
C TRP A 659 -13.02 22.62 13.89
N ALA A 660 -12.51 23.50 13.03
CA ALA A 660 -11.18 23.38 12.46
C ALA A 660 -10.08 23.43 13.54
N ALA A 661 -10.21 24.31 14.54
CA ALA A 661 -9.26 24.41 15.65
C ALA A 661 -9.22 23.14 16.51
N ILE A 662 -10.39 22.63 16.92
CA ILE A 662 -10.49 21.40 17.71
C ILE A 662 -9.93 20.22 16.92
N THR A 663 -10.32 20.11 15.64
CA THR A 663 -9.82 19.04 14.75
C THR A 663 -8.30 19.09 14.62
N ALA A 664 -7.72 20.27 14.42
CA ALA A 664 -6.27 20.43 14.30
C ALA A 664 -5.52 20.01 15.57
N SER A 665 -6.05 20.40 16.74
CA SER A 665 -5.49 20.06 18.05
C SER A 665 -5.55 18.55 18.31
N ASN A 666 -6.73 17.95 18.16
CA ASN A 666 -6.94 16.52 18.37
C ASN A 666 -6.10 15.68 17.41
N ALA A 667 -6.10 16.00 16.11
CA ALA A 667 -5.31 15.29 15.12
C ALA A 667 -3.79 15.42 15.38
N THR A 668 -3.32 16.56 15.89
CA THR A 668 -1.92 16.74 16.30
C THR A 668 -1.56 15.84 17.49
N SER A 669 -2.46 15.72 18.47
CA SER A 669 -2.30 14.82 19.62
C SER A 669 -2.21 13.36 19.18
N ILE A 670 -3.16 12.93 18.33
CA ILE A 670 -3.20 11.57 17.76
C ILE A 670 -1.90 11.28 16.99
N ALA A 671 -1.46 12.19 16.12
CA ALA A 671 -0.19 12.03 15.38
C ALA A 671 1.00 11.86 16.34
N THR A 672 1.04 12.65 17.42
CA THR A 672 2.11 12.63 18.42
C THR A 672 2.15 11.32 19.22
N LEU A 673 1.00 10.81 19.63
CA LEU A 673 0.86 9.54 20.33
C LEU A 673 1.15 8.34 19.42
N ALA A 674 0.73 8.44 18.15
CA ALA A 674 0.98 7.41 17.16
C ALA A 674 2.48 7.31 16.84
N ARG A 675 3.14 8.45 16.59
CA ARG A 675 4.55 8.46 16.17
C ARG A 675 5.32 9.72 16.56
N LYS A 676 4.86 10.91 16.17
CA LYS A 676 5.51 12.20 16.43
C LYS A 676 4.60 13.37 16.07
N SER A 677 4.93 14.58 16.51
CA SER A 677 4.18 15.77 16.08
C SER A 677 4.35 16.00 14.57
N PRO A 678 3.33 16.49 13.83
CA PRO A 678 3.39 16.67 12.38
C PRO A 678 4.59 17.48 11.87
N SER A 679 5.08 18.45 12.65
CA SER A 679 6.23 19.29 12.29
C SER A 679 7.58 18.78 12.81
N ALA A 680 7.62 17.63 13.49
CA ALA A 680 8.83 17.10 14.10
C ALA A 680 9.69 16.30 13.10
N SER A 681 10.99 16.56 13.10
CA SER A 681 11.97 15.79 12.34
C SER A 681 12.36 14.48 13.02
N SER A 682 12.37 14.44 14.36
CA SER A 682 12.70 13.26 15.17
C SER A 682 11.48 12.49 15.65
N GLU A 683 11.65 11.20 15.89
CA GLU A 683 10.62 10.32 16.47
C GLU A 683 10.30 10.69 17.93
N ASN A 684 9.04 10.51 18.36
CA ASN A 684 8.66 10.65 19.77
C ASN A 684 8.91 9.32 20.50
N SER A 685 9.81 9.32 21.48
CA SER A 685 10.16 8.12 22.26
C SER A 685 9.00 7.55 23.09
N ASN A 686 7.97 8.35 23.35
CA ASN A 686 6.76 7.92 24.08
C ASN A 686 5.63 7.47 23.14
N SER A 687 5.87 7.38 21.84
CA SER A 687 4.84 6.97 20.88
C SER A 687 4.65 5.45 20.81
N ALA A 688 3.49 5.03 20.29
CA ALA A 688 3.21 3.62 20.00
C ALA A 688 4.15 3.07 18.91
N TYR A 689 4.41 3.86 17.85
CA TYR A 689 5.34 3.51 16.78
C TYR A 689 6.75 3.24 17.31
N TYR A 690 7.30 4.16 18.12
CA TYR A 690 8.65 4.00 18.67
C TYR A 690 8.75 2.74 19.54
N ALA A 691 7.77 2.51 20.42
CA ALA A 691 7.75 1.31 21.26
C ALA A 691 7.66 0.01 20.42
N ALA A 692 6.89 0.01 19.33
CA ALA A 692 6.81 -1.14 18.43
C ALA A 692 8.15 -1.38 17.71
N ASP A 693 8.82 -0.32 17.29
CA ASP A 693 10.14 -0.41 16.66
C ASP A 693 11.22 -0.98 17.61
N GLN A 694 11.17 -0.62 18.89
CA GLN A 694 12.06 -1.20 19.92
C GLN A 694 11.85 -2.70 20.09
N VAL A 695 10.60 -3.17 20.07
CA VAL A 695 10.28 -4.61 20.14
C VAL A 695 10.78 -5.34 18.90
N VAL A 696 10.49 -4.83 17.70
CA VAL A 696 10.97 -5.44 16.43
C VAL A 696 12.50 -5.55 16.41
N SER A 697 13.17 -4.46 16.79
CA SER A 697 14.64 -4.42 16.86
C SER A 697 15.21 -5.34 17.94
N GLY A 698 14.52 -5.51 19.07
CA GLY A 698 14.93 -6.42 20.15
C GLY A 698 14.75 -7.91 19.81
N ILE A 699 13.81 -8.24 18.93
CA ILE A 699 13.58 -9.61 18.46
C ILE A 699 14.58 -9.99 17.35
N SER A 700 14.82 -9.04 16.44
CA SER A 700 15.56 -9.25 15.19
C SER A 700 17.08 -9.13 15.38
N GLY A 701 17.84 -9.62 14.39
CA GLY A 701 19.30 -9.50 14.35
C GLY A 701 20.05 -10.59 15.14
N SER A 702 21.37 -10.65 14.96
CA SER A 702 22.23 -11.71 15.53
C SER A 702 22.31 -11.71 17.06
N GLY A 703 22.03 -10.57 17.69
CA GLY A 703 21.90 -10.43 19.16
C GLY A 703 20.45 -10.39 19.66
N GLY A 704 19.46 -10.53 18.78
CA GLY A 704 18.05 -10.46 19.12
C GLY A 704 17.52 -11.71 19.80
N ALA A 705 16.34 -11.61 20.40
CA ALA A 705 15.70 -12.71 21.11
C ALA A 705 15.54 -13.98 20.25
N GLN A 706 15.27 -13.83 18.95
CA GLN A 706 15.12 -14.96 18.04
C GLN A 706 16.44 -15.73 17.87
N ALA A 707 17.55 -15.04 17.59
CA ALA A 707 18.86 -15.68 17.41
C ALA A 707 19.35 -16.33 18.71
N LEU A 708 19.16 -15.66 19.85
CA LEU A 708 19.57 -16.18 21.16
C LEU A 708 18.75 -17.42 21.57
N LEU A 709 17.45 -17.41 21.31
CA LEU A 709 16.59 -18.57 21.57
C LEU A 709 16.91 -19.73 20.63
N GLN A 710 17.14 -19.47 19.34
CA GLN A 710 17.57 -20.51 18.38
C GLN A 710 18.89 -21.14 18.82
N ALA A 711 19.87 -20.32 19.24
CA ALA A 711 21.15 -20.82 19.72
C ALA A 711 21.01 -21.75 20.93
N TYR A 712 20.02 -21.50 21.81
CA TYR A 712 19.68 -22.39 22.92
C TYR A 712 18.97 -23.67 22.46
N ILE A 713 18.01 -23.57 21.52
CA ILE A 713 17.35 -24.74 20.90
C ILE A 713 18.39 -25.69 20.29
N ASP A 714 19.40 -25.14 19.60
CA ASP A 714 20.47 -25.91 18.96
C ASP A 714 21.44 -26.54 19.99
N ALA A 715 21.51 -26.00 21.21
CA ALA A 715 22.42 -26.46 22.28
C ALA A 715 21.75 -26.43 23.66
N PRO A 716 20.76 -27.31 23.92
CA PRO A 716 19.85 -27.19 25.05
C PRO A 716 20.49 -27.47 26.42
N THR A 717 21.70 -28.02 26.45
CA THR A 717 22.47 -28.28 27.69
C THR A 717 23.31 -27.08 28.13
N SER A 718 23.38 -26.01 27.34
CA SER A 718 24.19 -24.82 27.63
C SER A 718 23.44 -23.85 28.56
N SER A 719 23.88 -23.77 29.82
CA SER A 719 23.31 -22.86 30.82
C SER A 719 23.48 -21.38 30.47
N SER A 720 24.58 -21.01 29.82
CA SER A 720 24.82 -19.63 29.38
C SER A 720 23.86 -19.20 28.26
N LYS A 721 23.63 -20.07 27.27
CA LYS A 721 22.68 -19.82 26.19
C LYS A 721 21.24 -19.79 26.70
N GLN A 722 20.89 -20.67 27.64
CA GLN A 722 19.60 -20.64 28.32
C GLN A 722 19.38 -19.30 29.04
N ALA A 723 20.37 -18.83 29.80
CA ALA A 723 20.29 -17.55 30.51
C ALA A 723 20.16 -16.36 29.55
N ALA A 724 20.92 -16.34 28.45
CA ALA A 724 20.84 -15.30 27.43
C ALA A 724 19.47 -15.27 26.73
N ALA A 725 18.96 -16.43 26.32
CA ALA A 725 17.62 -16.56 25.73
C ALA A 725 16.54 -16.09 26.71
N THR A 726 16.60 -16.53 27.97
CA THR A 726 15.64 -16.13 29.01
C THR A 726 15.66 -14.62 29.25
N ALA A 727 16.84 -13.99 29.33
CA ALA A 727 16.97 -12.55 29.50
C ALA A 727 16.40 -11.77 28.30
N ALA A 728 16.63 -12.25 27.07
CA ALA A 728 16.09 -11.64 25.87
C ALA A 728 14.56 -11.77 25.78
N LEU A 729 14.00 -12.92 26.15
CA LEU A 729 12.55 -13.13 26.23
C LEU A 729 11.90 -12.21 27.29
N ASN A 730 12.50 -12.08 28.47
CA ASN A 730 12.02 -11.16 29.51
C ASN A 730 12.06 -9.69 29.05
N THR A 731 13.12 -9.30 28.31
CA THR A 731 13.22 -7.97 27.71
C THR A 731 12.11 -7.75 26.68
N THR A 732 11.86 -8.74 25.81
CA THR A 732 10.77 -8.71 24.82
C THR A 732 9.41 -8.54 25.49
N LEU A 733 9.12 -9.29 26.55
CA LEU A 733 7.88 -9.19 27.32
C LEU A 733 7.71 -7.80 27.97
N ALA A 734 8.79 -7.22 28.50
CA ALA A 734 8.79 -5.89 29.09
C ALA A 734 8.53 -4.80 28.02
N GLN A 735 9.27 -4.83 26.91
CA GLN A 735 9.09 -3.90 25.80
C GLN A 735 7.68 -4.00 25.19
N THR A 736 7.15 -5.23 25.03
CA THR A 736 5.76 -5.44 24.59
C THR A 736 4.75 -4.87 25.59
N GLY A 737 5.07 -4.88 26.89
CA GLY A 737 4.29 -4.17 27.91
C GLY A 737 4.27 -2.66 27.72
N THR A 738 5.42 -2.04 27.47
CA THR A 738 5.51 -0.62 27.15
C THR A 738 4.73 -0.28 25.88
N LEU A 739 4.85 -1.10 24.84
CA LEU A 739 4.08 -0.97 23.60
C LEU A 739 2.57 -0.96 23.87
N LEU A 740 2.06 -1.93 24.65
CA LEU A 740 0.64 -1.98 25.01
C LEU A 740 0.18 -0.73 25.76
N ASN A 741 1.00 -0.20 26.68
CA ASN A 741 0.68 1.05 27.39
C ASN A 741 0.58 2.24 26.43
N ASN A 742 1.52 2.37 25.48
CA ASN A 742 1.51 3.46 24.50
C ASN A 742 0.35 3.30 23.49
N ALA A 743 0.04 2.07 23.09
CA ALA A 743 -1.11 1.76 22.24
C ALA A 743 -2.44 2.13 22.94
N ASN A 744 -2.58 1.83 24.23
CA ASN A 744 -3.75 2.21 25.02
C ASN A 744 -3.87 3.73 25.20
N ALA A 745 -2.75 4.45 25.34
CA ALA A 745 -2.74 5.90 25.41
C ALA A 745 -3.20 6.53 24.07
N LEU A 746 -2.77 5.96 22.95
CA LEU A 746 -3.25 6.35 21.62
C LEU A 746 -4.75 6.05 21.44
N ASP A 747 -5.19 4.85 21.84
CA ASP A 747 -6.59 4.42 21.77
C ASP A 747 -7.51 5.33 22.58
N SER A 748 -7.07 5.71 23.78
CA SER A 748 -7.84 6.61 24.66
C SER A 748 -8.02 8.03 24.09
N GLY A 749 -7.19 8.45 23.13
CA GLY A 749 -7.27 9.77 22.49
C GLY A 749 -7.82 9.73 21.06
N LEU A 750 -8.28 8.56 20.60
CA LEU A 750 -8.76 8.32 19.24
C LEU A 750 -10.21 7.87 19.26
N ASP A 751 -11.11 8.80 18.98
CA ASP A 751 -12.50 8.50 18.63
C ASP A 751 -12.65 8.56 17.10
N SER A 752 -13.25 7.51 16.51
CA SER A 752 -13.57 7.52 15.09
C SER A 752 -14.86 6.80 14.76
N GLY A 753 -15.52 7.23 13.69
CA GLY A 753 -16.60 6.49 13.03
C GLY A 753 -16.16 5.95 11.68
N SER A 754 -17.14 5.62 10.84
CA SER A 754 -16.90 5.15 9.47
C SER A 754 -16.02 6.14 8.67
N ALA A 755 -15.06 5.58 7.94
CA ALA A 755 -14.05 6.30 7.18
C ALA A 755 -14.01 5.81 5.73
N GLU A 756 -13.86 6.72 4.77
CA GLU A 756 -13.78 6.39 3.34
C GLU A 756 -12.35 6.07 2.86
N ALA A 757 -11.34 6.42 3.64
CA ALA A 757 -9.93 6.23 3.30
C ALA A 757 -9.12 5.70 4.50
N MET A 758 -9.63 4.66 5.14
CA MET A 758 -8.89 3.95 6.19
C MET A 758 -7.64 3.29 5.59
N PRO A 759 -6.47 3.34 6.24
CA PRO A 759 -5.26 2.68 5.75
C PRO A 759 -5.49 1.19 5.44
N THR A 760 -5.03 0.75 4.27
CA THR A 760 -5.00 -0.68 3.97
C THR A 760 -3.87 -1.32 4.77
N VAL A 761 -4.20 -2.28 5.62
CA VAL A 761 -3.20 -3.03 6.39
C VAL A 761 -3.09 -4.44 5.83
N TRP A 762 -1.86 -4.89 5.64
CA TRP A 762 -1.53 -6.15 4.99
C TRP A 762 -1.20 -7.24 6.02
N TYR A 763 -1.51 -8.49 5.68
CA TYR A 763 -1.29 -9.65 6.55
C TYR A 763 -0.46 -10.69 5.79
N GLY A 764 0.40 -11.41 6.50
CA GLY A 764 1.28 -12.42 5.92
C GLY A 764 2.63 -11.86 5.49
N SER A 765 3.66 -12.70 5.61
CA SER A 765 5.06 -12.31 5.36
C SER A 765 5.34 -11.97 3.91
N ALA A 766 4.58 -12.51 2.95
CA ALA A 766 4.69 -12.15 1.54
C ALA A 766 4.34 -10.67 1.27
N CYS A 767 3.64 -10.00 2.19
CA CYS A 767 3.30 -8.58 2.05
C CYS A 767 4.36 -7.62 2.63
N ALA A 768 5.51 -8.11 3.09
CA ALA A 768 6.54 -7.27 3.71
C ALA A 768 6.98 -6.08 2.84
N PHE A 769 6.97 -6.23 1.51
CA PHE A 769 7.29 -5.14 0.59
C PHE A 769 6.26 -3.99 0.59
N LEU A 770 5.04 -4.21 1.07
CA LEU A 770 4.01 -3.18 1.25
C LEU A 770 4.04 -2.56 2.66
N GLN A 771 4.93 -3.05 3.52
CA GLN A 771 5.06 -2.68 4.92
C GLN A 771 6.50 -2.26 5.29
N PRO A 772 7.14 -1.33 4.55
CA PRO A 772 8.49 -0.90 4.88
C PRO A 772 8.56 -0.26 6.26
N ALA A 773 9.72 -0.36 6.91
CA ALA A 773 10.00 0.41 8.11
C ALA A 773 9.94 1.91 7.79
N SER A 774 9.50 2.74 8.73
CA SER A 774 9.34 4.16 8.44
C SER A 774 10.68 4.85 8.23
N GLY A 775 10.73 5.78 7.27
CA GLY A 775 11.96 6.39 6.79
C GLY A 775 12.78 5.52 5.83
N SER A 776 12.32 4.29 5.55
CA SER A 776 12.87 3.41 4.53
C SER A 776 11.87 3.21 3.39
N SER A 777 12.37 3.02 2.17
CA SER A 777 11.57 2.63 1.02
C SER A 777 11.73 1.13 0.76
N SER A 778 10.63 0.42 0.59
CA SER A 778 10.71 -0.92 0.00
C SER A 778 11.06 -0.82 -1.49
N TRP A 779 11.51 -1.94 -2.07
CA TRP A 779 11.72 -2.06 -3.51
C TRP A 779 10.47 -1.73 -4.32
N TRP A 780 9.29 -1.93 -3.74
CA TRP A 780 8.00 -1.61 -4.35
C TRP A 780 7.82 -0.11 -4.53
N THR A 781 7.97 0.64 -3.44
CA THR A 781 7.80 2.10 -3.44
C THR A 781 8.93 2.78 -4.20
N ALA A 782 10.18 2.37 -3.98
CA ALA A 782 11.35 3.00 -4.56
C ALA A 782 11.39 2.89 -6.10
N ASN A 783 10.85 1.80 -6.65
CA ASN A 783 10.79 1.56 -8.09
C ASN A 783 9.44 1.91 -8.73
N ASN A 784 8.54 2.56 -7.99
CA ASN A 784 7.22 2.99 -8.47
C ASN A 784 6.33 1.86 -9.04
N TRP A 785 6.47 0.63 -8.53
CA TRP A 785 5.71 -0.53 -9.03
C TRP A 785 4.19 -0.41 -8.86
N ALA A 786 3.73 0.40 -7.91
CA ALA A 786 2.32 0.71 -7.70
C ALA A 786 1.66 1.36 -8.94
N ASN A 787 2.42 2.09 -9.76
CA ASN A 787 1.89 2.80 -10.92
C ASN A 787 1.54 1.87 -12.08
N THR A 788 2.21 0.72 -12.19
CA THR A 788 2.11 -0.19 -13.33
C THR A 788 1.56 -1.56 -12.97
N THR A 789 1.33 -1.84 -11.68
CA THR A 789 0.84 -3.15 -11.25
C THR A 789 -0.61 -3.08 -10.78
N PHE A 790 -1.42 -3.98 -11.32
CA PHE A 790 -2.84 -4.12 -11.08
C PHE A 790 -3.16 -5.52 -10.60
N TYR A 791 -4.35 -5.72 -10.06
CA TYR A 791 -4.90 -7.04 -9.78
C TYR A 791 -6.40 -7.05 -9.99
N GLN A 792 -6.92 -8.24 -10.31
CA GLN A 792 -8.33 -8.55 -10.27
C GLN A 792 -8.60 -9.61 -9.21
N ILE A 793 -9.66 -9.42 -8.44
CA ILE A 793 -10.21 -10.42 -7.52
C ILE A 793 -11.47 -11.04 -8.13
N SER A 794 -11.67 -12.34 -7.94
CA SER A 794 -12.90 -13.03 -8.35
C SER A 794 -14.10 -12.63 -7.49
N ASP A 795 -13.83 -12.39 -6.21
CA ASP A 795 -14.77 -11.99 -5.18
C ASP A 795 -13.96 -11.36 -4.03
N ARG A 796 -14.60 -10.54 -3.21
CA ARG A 796 -13.96 -9.92 -2.04
C ARG A 796 -13.68 -10.93 -0.93
N VAL A 797 -14.58 -11.87 -0.67
CA VAL A 797 -14.38 -12.87 0.39
C VAL A 797 -13.71 -14.11 -0.19
N ARG A 798 -12.62 -14.53 0.44
CA ARG A 798 -11.94 -15.78 0.13
C ARG A 798 -12.67 -16.96 0.76
N ALA A 799 -13.74 -17.42 0.13
CA ALA A 799 -14.48 -18.60 0.58
C ALA A 799 -13.62 -19.88 0.48
N PRO A 800 -13.29 -20.57 1.59
CA PRO A 800 -12.32 -21.68 1.57
C PRO A 800 -12.65 -22.82 0.61
N ALA A 801 -13.95 -23.10 0.40
CA ALA A 801 -14.43 -24.24 -0.38
C ALA A 801 -14.84 -23.91 -1.83
N SER A 802 -14.81 -22.63 -2.25
CA SER A 802 -15.30 -22.21 -3.58
C SER A 802 -14.15 -21.75 -4.47
N PRO A 803 -13.92 -22.36 -5.65
CA PRO A 803 -12.86 -21.91 -6.56
C PRO A 803 -13.12 -20.49 -7.05
N GLY A 804 -12.09 -19.81 -7.55
CA GLY A 804 -12.24 -18.49 -8.15
C GLY A 804 -12.88 -18.56 -9.54
N THR A 805 -13.25 -17.41 -10.09
CA THR A 805 -13.94 -17.28 -11.39
C THR A 805 -13.04 -16.79 -12.52
N LEU A 806 -11.79 -16.40 -12.20
CA LEU A 806 -10.88 -15.83 -13.18
C LEU A 806 -10.18 -16.94 -13.99
N THR A 807 -10.00 -16.70 -15.28
CA THR A 807 -9.31 -17.63 -16.19
C THR A 807 -8.20 -16.92 -16.94
N VAL A 808 -7.13 -17.64 -17.27
CA VAL A 808 -6.04 -17.16 -18.11
C VAL A 808 -5.95 -18.06 -19.33
N ASN A 809 -6.02 -17.49 -20.53
CA ASN A 809 -6.09 -18.23 -21.80
C ASN A 809 -7.21 -19.30 -21.80
N GLY A 810 -8.35 -18.99 -21.18
CA GLY A 810 -9.51 -19.89 -21.08
C GLY A 810 -9.35 -21.07 -20.11
N SER A 811 -8.28 -21.11 -19.31
CA SER A 811 -8.01 -22.17 -18.34
C SER A 811 -7.89 -21.65 -16.91
N GLY A 812 -8.12 -22.54 -15.93
CA GLY A 812 -7.98 -22.25 -14.51
C GLY A 812 -9.25 -21.74 -13.83
N ALA A 813 -9.17 -21.51 -12.52
CA ALA A 813 -10.25 -21.01 -11.68
C ALA A 813 -9.64 -20.15 -10.56
N TYR A 814 -8.95 -19.10 -10.97
CA TYR A 814 -8.11 -18.26 -10.12
C TYR A 814 -8.96 -17.28 -9.32
N ARG A 815 -8.56 -17.04 -8.07
CA ARG A 815 -9.18 -16.04 -7.20
C ARG A 815 -8.61 -14.66 -7.41
N VAL A 816 -7.32 -14.61 -7.75
CA VAL A 816 -6.54 -13.39 -7.96
C VAL A 816 -5.73 -13.56 -9.23
N VAL A 817 -5.76 -12.56 -10.09
CA VAL A 817 -4.80 -12.38 -11.18
C VAL A 817 -4.16 -11.02 -11.00
N ALA A 818 -2.86 -10.99 -10.71
CA ALA A 818 -2.06 -9.77 -10.72
C ALA A 818 -1.45 -9.58 -12.12
N VAL A 819 -1.37 -8.33 -12.58
CA VAL A 819 -0.79 -7.96 -13.87
C VAL A 819 0.11 -6.76 -13.71
N SER A 820 1.36 -6.88 -14.15
CA SER A 820 2.28 -5.77 -14.30
C SER A 820 2.27 -5.33 -15.76
N ALA A 821 1.90 -4.07 -15.97
CA ALA A 821 2.03 -3.39 -17.23
C ALA A 821 3.52 -3.14 -17.52
N ALA A 822 3.98 -3.64 -18.67
CA ALA A 822 5.38 -3.49 -19.06
C ALA A 822 5.62 -2.12 -19.72
N ARG A 823 6.68 -1.98 -20.52
CA ARG A 823 6.97 -0.71 -21.22
C ARG A 823 5.77 -0.27 -22.07
N VAL A 824 5.55 1.03 -22.19
CA VAL A 824 4.57 1.60 -23.12
C VAL A 824 4.80 1.06 -24.54
N ILE A 825 3.74 0.56 -25.19
CA ILE A 825 3.74 0.13 -26.59
C ILE A 825 2.62 0.82 -27.39
N GLY A 826 2.84 1.00 -28.69
CA GLY A 826 1.87 1.64 -29.57
C GLY A 826 1.57 3.09 -29.16
N THR A 827 0.28 3.38 -28.91
CA THR A 827 -0.22 4.73 -28.58
C THR A 827 -0.56 4.90 -27.09
N GLN A 828 -0.16 3.95 -26.24
CA GLN A 828 -0.42 4.01 -24.80
C GLN A 828 0.16 5.30 -24.19
N ASN A 829 -0.62 5.93 -23.30
CA ASN A 829 -0.22 7.11 -22.55
C ASN A 829 -0.63 6.98 -21.09
N ARG A 830 0.35 6.74 -20.20
CA ARG A 830 0.13 6.56 -18.74
C ARG A 830 -0.57 7.75 -18.06
N GLY A 831 -0.55 8.94 -18.66
CA GLY A 831 -1.30 10.11 -18.18
C GLY A 831 -2.82 9.97 -18.32
N THR A 832 -3.29 9.08 -19.20
CA THR A 832 -4.71 8.75 -19.35
C THR A 832 -5.00 7.46 -18.60
N ARG A 833 -5.74 7.55 -17.48
CA ARG A 833 -6.04 6.41 -16.60
C ARG A 833 -7.16 5.52 -17.14
N THR A 834 -6.89 4.80 -18.22
CA THR A 834 -7.73 3.71 -18.74
C THR A 834 -6.87 2.49 -19.04
N THR A 835 -7.40 1.28 -18.88
CA THR A 835 -6.65 0.03 -19.06
C THR A 835 -6.02 -0.11 -20.44
N ALA A 836 -6.62 0.44 -21.51
CA ALA A 836 -6.02 0.49 -22.84
C ALA A 836 -4.73 1.34 -22.93
N ASN A 837 -4.50 2.24 -21.97
CA ASN A 837 -3.24 2.99 -21.84
C ASN A 837 -2.20 2.28 -20.97
N PHE A 838 -2.54 1.09 -20.46
CA PHE A 838 -1.67 0.32 -19.59
C PHE A 838 -1.40 -1.11 -20.01
N LEU A 839 -2.40 -1.79 -20.55
CA LEU A 839 -2.42 -3.23 -20.84
C LEU A 839 -2.76 -3.48 -22.32
N GLU A 840 -2.74 -4.74 -22.75
CA GLU A 840 -3.02 -5.13 -24.13
C GLU A 840 -4.06 -6.25 -24.29
N GLY A 841 -4.62 -6.35 -25.50
CA GLY A 841 -5.58 -7.40 -25.86
C GLY A 841 -6.80 -7.41 -24.93
N ILE A 842 -7.21 -8.59 -24.47
CA ILE A 842 -8.36 -8.74 -23.54
C ILE A 842 -8.04 -8.21 -22.13
N ASN A 843 -6.77 -8.02 -21.77
CA ASN A 843 -6.41 -7.47 -20.46
C ASN A 843 -6.77 -5.97 -20.38
N ALA A 844 -6.80 -5.28 -21.53
CA ALA A 844 -7.21 -3.89 -21.71
C ALA A 844 -8.73 -3.68 -21.91
N ASP A 845 -9.56 -4.67 -21.56
CA ASP A 845 -11.01 -4.56 -21.72
C ASP A 845 -11.59 -3.40 -20.89
N THR A 846 -12.42 -2.57 -21.53
CA THR A 846 -12.99 -1.35 -20.92
C THR A 846 -13.86 -1.60 -19.68
N SER A 847 -14.32 -2.83 -19.43
CA SER A 847 -15.01 -3.19 -18.19
C SER A 847 -14.12 -3.07 -16.93
N ARG A 848 -12.79 -2.95 -17.12
CA ARG A 848 -11.80 -2.67 -16.09
C ARG A 848 -11.49 -1.17 -15.89
N ASP A 849 -12.12 -0.30 -16.68
CA ASP A 849 -12.02 1.14 -16.50
C ASP A 849 -13.01 1.66 -15.44
N GLY A 850 -12.94 2.95 -15.13
CA GLY A 850 -13.82 3.58 -14.14
C GLY A 850 -13.60 2.96 -12.76
N ASP A 851 -14.68 2.57 -12.09
CA ASP A 851 -14.66 1.89 -10.78
C ASP A 851 -14.49 0.37 -10.88
N ALA A 852 -14.53 -0.21 -12.09
CA ALA A 852 -14.33 -1.62 -12.36
C ALA A 852 -15.10 -2.60 -11.45
N LYS A 853 -16.41 -2.36 -11.24
CA LYS A 853 -17.26 -3.20 -10.38
C LYS A 853 -17.71 -4.51 -11.02
N ASN A 854 -17.74 -4.58 -12.35
CA ASN A 854 -18.16 -5.77 -13.12
C ASN A 854 -17.19 -6.06 -14.29
N PRO A 855 -15.88 -6.25 -14.04
CA PRO A 855 -14.91 -6.51 -15.09
C PRO A 855 -15.08 -7.91 -15.67
N VAL A 856 -14.70 -8.10 -16.93
CA VAL A 856 -14.59 -9.43 -17.55
C VAL A 856 -13.65 -10.33 -16.73
N THR A 857 -13.97 -11.62 -16.63
CA THR A 857 -13.22 -12.58 -15.79
C THR A 857 -12.09 -13.31 -16.54
N VAL A 858 -11.83 -12.93 -17.78
CA VAL A 858 -10.86 -13.57 -18.66
C VAL A 858 -9.62 -12.71 -18.83
N PHE A 859 -8.46 -13.36 -18.86
CA PHE A 859 -7.15 -12.76 -19.11
C PHE A 859 -6.43 -13.50 -20.24
N ALA A 860 -5.53 -12.79 -20.92
CA ALA A 860 -4.59 -13.38 -21.87
C ALA A 860 -3.16 -13.31 -21.31
N ASN A 861 -2.38 -14.35 -21.57
CA ASN A 861 -0.94 -14.37 -21.31
C ASN A 861 -0.23 -14.91 -22.56
N ALA A 862 0.68 -14.13 -23.13
CA ALA A 862 1.40 -14.47 -24.35
C ALA A 862 2.89 -14.11 -24.25
N PRO A 863 3.76 -14.67 -25.10
CA PRO A 863 5.13 -14.20 -25.27
C PRO A 863 5.17 -12.70 -25.58
N VAL A 864 6.23 -12.04 -25.13
CA VAL A 864 6.42 -10.62 -25.36
C VAL A 864 6.57 -10.36 -26.87
N SER A 865 5.90 -9.32 -27.37
CA SER A 865 5.92 -8.90 -28.76
C SER A 865 5.80 -7.38 -28.88
N GLY A 866 5.74 -6.86 -30.11
CA GLY A 866 5.48 -5.44 -30.37
C GLY A 866 4.05 -4.99 -30.02
N THR A 867 3.13 -5.93 -29.77
CA THR A 867 1.71 -5.64 -29.53
C THR A 867 1.17 -6.26 -28.23
N PHE A 868 2.02 -6.94 -27.45
CA PHE A 868 1.63 -7.57 -26.19
C PHE A 868 2.86 -7.72 -25.29
N ASN A 869 2.83 -7.15 -24.10
CA ASN A 869 3.91 -7.27 -23.13
C ASN A 869 3.43 -7.38 -21.67
N ASP A 870 2.13 -7.35 -21.38
CA ASP A 870 1.56 -7.68 -20.07
C ASP A 870 2.17 -8.94 -19.40
N ARG A 871 2.57 -8.83 -18.13
CA ARG A 871 3.10 -9.96 -17.34
C ARG A 871 2.19 -10.26 -16.16
N LEU A 872 1.76 -11.52 -16.04
CA LEU A 872 0.75 -11.93 -15.07
C LEU A 872 1.31 -12.88 -14.00
N GLY A 873 0.76 -12.76 -12.78
CA GLY A 873 0.88 -13.73 -11.69
C GLY A 873 -0.51 -14.21 -11.26
N TYR A 874 -0.75 -15.53 -11.26
CA TYR A 874 -2.08 -16.12 -11.06
C TYR A 874 -2.04 -17.45 -10.31
#